data_AF-A0A640P5Z0-F1
#
_entry.id   AF-A0A640P5Z0-F1
#
_cell.length_a   1.000
_cell.length_b   1.000
_cell.length_c   1.000
_cell.angle_alpha   90.00
_cell.angle_beta   90.00
_cell.angle_gamma   90.00
#
_symmetry.space_group_name_H-M   'P 1'
#
loop_
_entity.id
_entity.type
_entity.pdbx_description
1 polymer ?
#
loop_
_entity_poly.entity_id
_entity_poly.type
_entity_poly.pdbx_seq_one_letter_code
_entity_poly.pdbx_strand_id
1 'polypeptide(L)'
;MRNHHRFSSFSTFSKRVLGISELTEQEFEKHPGVLAFDSELIEQGSKIILVSSLTSEEGKITQSSCTLSNDKEESELTSHSYVAKFATSHLASIYQILREIEECSEHDTREHLKKLADLLSVDIDIPFSIEQKVREVIELPRVMLAALNEATDIAILLQCEDSFTYAVLAQFESLIVASQFVANAPNVRCLQQLLSALKDSAKVLETCSKITVTNDSAVEDAFIAIVLSVSKSAQEAQCVFEAHQLTSISSHIKNYERVIETLSRSPIKVNYVSELPVLASLLSQLNTERTPHAKLLFRAYYFCEEENRSWLSIYPFEDVLKKVFSFKDSDFNELYRDVRRSLVTPVSKSAVANLLVGVEVDRLSLGKLIYLFSLLPKTMHDSEKLSFLCKGMIARGLPVINSEESLTLCASLGLKNVSNQIINDVLKVSGFLPLLPEVDEYSLLNIFSHILDVEIESEKANSALVSIIITTFNPKVELLEKAIESLLQQTYRNIEIIVIDDCSAPAISESIEALCRQRTERPIVYYRNNDNVGQYISRNTAIGLAKGEYIAIQDDDDISHPQRVSAQVKALEEKKGLACFTKHVRYTDDGNLSVDDPRNLLVLGDGPATLLFKRTLIDLIGGFRNYRSRGDIDFRTRIERIAGENAVVRLDVPLYFMRSSLTSVSSMYEYFNGDQLTFFRKRISLLQSKKASEKVIPNE
;
A
#
# COMPACT_ATOMS: atom_id res chain seq x y z
N MET A 1 10.81 14.81 28.72
CA MET A 1 11.83 15.88 28.83
C MET A 1 11.31 17.32 28.62
N ARG A 2 10.65 17.67 27.50
CA ARG A 2 10.20 19.05 27.20
C ARG A 2 9.30 19.72 28.26
N ASN A 3 8.71 18.96 29.18
CA ASN A 3 7.84 19.46 30.26
C ASN A 3 8.42 19.23 31.68
N HIS A 4 9.70 18.86 31.84
CA HIS A 4 10.27 18.53 33.17
C HIS A 4 10.18 19.71 34.16
N HIS A 5 10.29 20.94 33.68
CA HIS A 5 10.13 22.18 34.45
C HIS A 5 8.70 22.39 35.03
N ARG A 6 7.72 21.58 34.61
CA ARG A 6 6.37 21.54 35.22
C ARG A 6 6.33 20.70 36.50
N PHE A 7 7.41 19.99 36.83
CA PHE A 7 7.55 19.18 38.04
C PHE A 7 8.48 19.89 39.02
N SER A 8 8.21 19.73 40.32
CA SER A 8 8.92 20.42 41.40
C SER A 8 10.39 20.00 41.56
N SER A 9 10.79 18.85 40.99
CA SER A 9 12.17 18.37 40.95
C SER A 9 12.34 17.31 39.85
N PHE A 10 13.58 17.02 39.44
CA PHE A 10 13.86 15.89 38.54
C PHE A 10 13.43 14.55 39.14
N SER A 11 13.62 14.35 40.46
CA SER A 11 13.13 13.15 41.15
C SER A 11 11.60 13.02 41.05
N THR A 12 10.86 14.13 41.18
CA THR A 12 9.41 14.15 40.98
C THR A 12 9.05 13.81 39.52
N PHE A 13 9.79 14.34 38.54
CA PHE A 13 9.61 14.01 37.13
C PHE A 13 9.90 12.53 36.85
N SER A 14 11.05 12.02 37.27
CA SER A 14 11.46 10.64 37.09
C SER A 14 10.45 9.68 37.71
N LYS A 15 10.04 9.94 38.95
CA LYS A 15 9.03 9.13 39.64
C LYS A 15 7.63 9.24 39.03
N ARG A 16 7.20 10.42 38.57
CA ARG A 16 5.83 10.61 38.04
C ARG A 16 5.67 10.31 36.55
N VAL A 17 6.72 10.44 35.76
CA VAL A 17 6.68 10.29 34.30
C VAL A 17 7.34 9.00 33.86
N LEU A 18 8.52 8.69 34.40
CA LEU A 18 9.25 7.47 34.05
C LEU A 18 8.96 6.33 35.05
N GLY A 19 8.38 6.63 36.21
CA GLY A 19 8.15 5.70 37.32
C GLY A 19 9.40 5.01 37.85
N ILE A 20 10.56 5.64 37.65
CA ILE A 20 11.83 5.17 38.19
C ILE A 20 12.21 6.07 39.37
N SER A 21 12.01 5.54 40.57
CA SER A 21 12.23 6.26 41.84
C SER A 21 13.71 6.56 42.11
N GLU A 22 14.60 5.72 41.60
CA GLU A 22 16.04 5.76 41.91
C GLU A 22 16.88 6.57 40.90
N LEU A 23 16.29 6.96 39.76
CA LEU A 23 17.01 7.71 38.74
C LEU A 23 17.20 9.17 39.18
N THR A 24 18.46 9.53 39.45
CA THR A 24 18.85 10.89 39.83
C THR A 24 19.15 11.75 38.60
N GLU A 25 19.08 13.08 38.75
CA GLU A 25 19.42 14.02 37.68
C GLU A 25 20.88 13.85 37.24
N GLN A 26 21.80 13.63 38.19
CA GLN A 26 23.20 13.34 37.89
C GLN A 26 23.40 12.00 37.17
N GLU A 27 22.63 10.96 37.50
CA GLU A 27 22.65 9.68 36.77
C GLU A 27 22.20 9.92 35.32
N PHE A 28 21.12 10.67 35.16
CA PHE A 28 20.53 10.98 33.86
C PHE A 28 21.47 11.84 32.99
N GLU A 29 22.13 12.85 33.56
CA GLU A 29 23.05 13.74 32.85
C GLU A 29 24.34 13.04 32.38
N LYS A 30 24.72 11.91 32.97
CA LYS A 30 25.89 11.11 32.54
C LYS A 30 25.69 10.40 31.22
N HIS A 31 24.46 10.30 30.73
CA HIS A 31 24.12 9.64 29.47
C HIS A 31 23.70 10.67 28.42
N PRO A 32 24.66 11.41 27.82
CA PRO A 32 24.36 12.36 26.76
C PRO A 32 23.87 11.62 25.51
N GLY A 33 22.79 12.09 24.89
CA GLY A 33 22.24 11.49 23.67
C GLY A 33 20.73 11.29 23.71
N VAL A 34 20.23 10.41 22.83
CA VAL A 34 18.82 10.01 22.81
C VAL A 34 18.58 8.96 23.90
N LEU A 35 17.58 9.21 24.74
CA LEU A 35 17.15 8.26 25.77
C LEU A 35 15.79 7.70 25.38
N ALA A 36 15.68 6.37 25.36
CA ALA A 36 14.44 5.66 25.09
C ALA A 36 13.83 5.15 26.39
N PHE A 37 12.53 5.38 26.57
CA PHE A 37 11.77 4.86 27.69
C PHE A 37 10.70 3.91 27.15
N ASP A 38 10.81 2.64 27.50
CA ASP A 38 9.91 1.58 27.04
C ASP A 38 9.21 0.92 28.22
N SER A 39 8.07 0.30 27.96
CA SER A 39 7.32 -0.48 28.94
C SER A 39 6.71 -1.71 28.29
N GLU A 40 6.97 -2.88 28.88
CA GLU A 40 6.56 -4.19 28.37
C GLU A 40 5.82 -4.99 29.46
N LEU A 41 4.88 -5.84 29.07
CA LEU A 41 4.21 -6.78 29.97
C LEU A 41 4.85 -8.17 29.84
N ILE A 42 5.43 -8.68 30.92
CA ILE A 42 6.09 -9.99 30.97
C ILE A 42 5.29 -10.95 31.84
N GLU A 43 5.09 -12.17 31.37
CA GLU A 43 4.49 -13.25 32.16
C GLU A 43 5.56 -14.02 32.95
N GLN A 44 5.38 -14.14 34.27
CA GLN A 44 6.23 -14.95 35.15
C GLN A 44 5.36 -15.86 36.02
N GLY A 45 5.19 -17.12 35.59
CA GLY A 45 4.29 -18.06 36.25
C GLY A 45 2.83 -17.61 36.11
N SER A 46 2.13 -17.43 37.23
CA SER A 46 0.73 -16.93 37.24
C SER A 46 0.62 -15.41 37.38
N LYS A 47 1.74 -14.68 37.31
CA LYS A 47 1.80 -13.23 37.52
C LYS A 47 2.18 -12.53 36.22
N ILE A 48 1.58 -11.38 35.98
CA ILE A 48 1.97 -10.46 34.90
C ILE A 48 2.74 -9.32 35.54
N ILE A 49 3.90 -9.00 34.99
CA ILE A 49 4.82 -7.97 35.49
C ILE A 49 4.94 -6.89 34.43
N LEU A 50 4.63 -5.65 34.80
CA LEU A 50 4.97 -4.49 33.99
C LEU A 50 6.42 -4.14 34.25
N VAL A 51 7.23 -4.16 33.19
CA VAL A 51 8.64 -3.80 33.22
C VAL A 51 8.80 -2.51 32.44
N SER A 52 9.43 -1.51 33.06
CA SER A 52 9.78 -0.26 32.39
C SER A 52 11.28 -0.10 32.37
N SER A 53 11.83 0.32 31.24
CA SER A 53 13.27 0.50 31.06
C SER A 53 13.58 1.85 30.44
N LEU A 54 14.61 2.50 30.99
CA LEU A 54 15.25 3.65 30.36
C LEU A 54 16.61 3.20 29.80
N THR A 55 16.80 3.37 28.50
CA THR A 55 18.01 2.98 27.78
C THR A 55 18.66 4.19 27.11
N SER A 56 19.97 4.13 26.97
CA SER A 56 20.81 5.05 26.19
C SER A 56 21.52 4.26 25.09
N GLU A 57 22.24 4.97 24.22
CA GLU A 57 23.11 4.35 23.20
C GLU A 57 24.20 3.45 23.81
N GLU A 58 24.62 3.71 25.05
CA GLU A 58 25.63 2.91 25.77
C GLU A 58 25.02 1.71 26.54
N GLY A 59 23.69 1.55 26.47
CA GLY A 59 22.95 0.46 27.08
C GLY A 59 21.91 0.92 28.11
N LYS A 60 21.45 -0.04 28.91
CA LYS A 60 20.35 0.13 29.86
C LYS A 60 20.79 0.96 31.08
N ILE A 61 20.19 2.13 31.27
CA ILE A 61 20.48 3.01 32.41
C ILE A 61 19.84 2.42 33.66
N THR A 62 18.56 2.07 33.58
CA THR A 62 17.79 1.64 34.74
C THR A 62 16.52 0.88 34.32
N GLN A 63 16.00 0.07 35.24
CA GLN A 63 14.82 -0.74 35.05
C GLN A 63 14.03 -0.83 36.35
N SER A 64 12.73 -0.66 36.22
CA SER A 64 11.76 -0.92 37.27
C SER A 64 10.81 -2.02 36.81
N SER A 65 10.29 -2.77 37.78
CA SER A 65 9.25 -3.76 37.52
C SER A 65 8.21 -3.71 38.62
N CYS A 66 6.94 -3.92 38.26
CA CYS A 66 5.86 -4.05 39.22
C CYS A 66 4.93 -5.20 38.81
N THR A 67 4.48 -5.97 39.80
CA THR A 67 3.49 -7.02 39.56
C THR A 67 2.12 -6.38 39.39
N LEU A 68 1.40 -6.72 38.33
CA LEU A 68 0.00 -6.34 38.16
C LEU A 68 -0.85 -7.19 39.10
N SER A 69 -1.33 -6.61 40.20
CA SER A 69 -2.26 -7.24 41.14
C SER A 69 -3.55 -6.43 41.26
N ASN A 70 -4.68 -7.11 41.48
CA ASN A 70 -5.99 -6.48 41.74
C ASN A 70 -6.07 -5.72 43.08
N ASP A 71 -5.04 -5.83 43.92
CA ASP A 71 -5.06 -5.25 45.25
C ASP A 71 -4.90 -3.72 45.21
N LYS A 72 -5.80 -3.06 45.94
CA LYS A 72 -5.87 -1.61 46.11
C LYS A 72 -4.63 -1.09 46.85
N GLU A 73 -3.59 -0.71 46.14
CA GLU A 73 -2.62 0.25 46.69
C GLU A 73 -2.77 1.59 45.97
N GLU A 74 -3.59 2.45 46.59
CA GLU A 74 -3.82 3.85 46.23
C GLU A 74 -2.72 4.80 46.76
N SER A 75 -1.59 4.28 47.24
CA SER A 75 -0.53 5.13 47.78
C SER A 75 0.59 5.33 46.77
N GLU A 76 0.52 6.49 46.09
CA GLU A 76 1.50 7.14 45.19
C GLU A 76 1.15 7.09 43.68
N LEU A 77 0.54 8.18 43.21
CA LEU A 77 0.31 8.49 41.79
C LEU A 77 1.64 8.64 41.02
N THR A 78 2.16 7.52 40.52
CA THR A 78 3.26 7.43 39.55
C THR A 78 2.71 7.07 38.16
N SER A 79 3.44 7.35 37.07
CA SER A 79 3.05 6.88 35.72
C SER A 79 2.91 5.36 35.68
N HIS A 80 3.74 4.63 36.43
CA HIS A 80 3.62 3.17 36.59
C HIS A 80 2.25 2.78 37.16
N SER A 81 1.77 3.44 38.21
CA SER A 81 0.44 3.13 38.76
C SER A 81 -0.69 3.34 37.74
N TYR A 82 -0.57 4.35 36.89
CA TYR A 82 -1.55 4.64 35.84
C TYR A 82 -1.49 3.61 34.70
N VAL A 83 -0.28 3.32 34.20
CA VAL A 83 -0.05 2.31 33.14
C VAL A 83 -0.44 0.92 33.65
N ALA A 84 -0.07 0.57 34.87
CA ALA A 84 -0.46 -0.69 35.51
C ALA A 84 -1.98 -0.80 35.70
N LYS A 85 -2.65 0.27 36.15
CA LYS A 85 -4.12 0.30 36.28
C LYS A 85 -4.80 0.17 34.92
N PHE A 86 -4.30 0.89 33.91
CA PHE A 86 -4.80 0.82 32.55
C PHE A 86 -4.61 -0.58 31.97
N ALA A 87 -3.40 -1.15 32.05
CA ALA A 87 -3.11 -2.51 31.62
C ALA A 87 -3.99 -3.54 32.34
N THR A 88 -4.13 -3.44 33.66
CA THR A 88 -4.99 -4.35 34.45
C THR A 88 -6.44 -4.27 34.00
N SER A 89 -6.99 -3.07 33.86
CA SER A 89 -8.37 -2.88 33.38
C SER A 89 -8.53 -3.40 31.95
N HIS A 90 -7.55 -3.18 31.09
CA HIS A 90 -7.56 -3.58 29.69
C HIS A 90 -7.55 -5.11 29.55
N LEU A 91 -6.63 -5.79 30.24
CA LEU A 91 -6.55 -7.24 30.26
C LEU A 91 -7.80 -7.87 30.89
N ALA A 92 -8.35 -7.29 31.96
CA ALA A 92 -9.60 -7.75 32.56
C ALA A 92 -10.78 -7.70 31.56
N SER A 93 -10.89 -6.63 30.77
CA SER A 93 -11.89 -6.52 29.71
C SER A 93 -11.72 -7.57 28.62
N ILE A 94 -10.47 -7.86 28.20
CA ILE A 94 -10.19 -8.94 27.24
C ILE A 94 -10.66 -10.29 27.81
N TYR A 95 -10.28 -10.62 29.04
CA TYR A 95 -10.70 -11.87 29.68
C TYR A 95 -12.22 -12.01 29.80
N GLN A 96 -12.91 -10.93 30.16
CA GLN A 96 -14.36 -10.94 30.26
C GLN A 96 -15.00 -11.26 28.90
N ILE A 97 -14.58 -10.57 27.83
CA ILE A 97 -15.11 -10.78 26.49
C ILE A 97 -14.83 -12.20 25.98
N LEU A 98 -13.65 -12.76 26.28
CA LEU A 98 -13.33 -14.13 25.90
C LEU A 98 -14.29 -15.15 26.54
N ARG A 99 -14.66 -14.97 27.81
CA ARG A 99 -15.68 -15.82 28.46
C ARG A 99 -17.06 -15.64 27.84
N GLU A 100 -17.45 -14.40 27.55
CA GLU A 100 -18.74 -14.10 26.92
C GLU A 100 -18.86 -14.76 25.54
N ILE A 101 -17.79 -14.78 24.74
CA ILE A 101 -17.77 -15.47 23.43
C ILE A 101 -17.94 -16.98 23.60
N GLU A 102 -17.37 -17.57 24.65
CA GLU A 102 -17.49 -19.01 24.87
C GLU A 102 -18.95 -19.44 25.15
N GLU A 103 -19.74 -18.57 25.76
CA GLU A 103 -21.10 -18.88 26.23
C GLU A 103 -22.21 -18.35 25.30
N CYS A 104 -21.92 -17.41 24.39
CA CYS A 104 -22.94 -16.70 23.64
C CYS A 104 -23.42 -17.37 22.34
N SER A 105 -24.50 -16.83 21.77
CA SER A 105 -25.07 -17.25 20.48
C SER A 105 -24.23 -16.75 19.28
N GLU A 106 -24.51 -17.25 18.08
CA GLU A 106 -23.91 -16.75 16.82
C GLU A 106 -24.17 -15.24 16.60
N HIS A 107 -25.35 -14.75 16.98
CA HIS A 107 -25.72 -13.35 16.82
C HIS A 107 -24.83 -12.43 17.68
N ASP A 108 -24.59 -12.83 18.92
CA ASP A 108 -23.82 -12.05 19.90
C ASP A 108 -22.31 -12.18 19.68
N THR A 109 -21.85 -13.34 19.16
CA THR A 109 -20.43 -13.63 18.89
C THR A 109 -19.76 -12.52 18.09
N ARG A 110 -20.43 -12.03 17.04
CA ARG A 110 -19.89 -10.98 16.17
C ARG A 110 -19.65 -9.66 16.91
N GLU A 111 -20.57 -9.27 17.79
CA GLU A 111 -20.45 -8.02 18.55
C GLU A 111 -19.30 -8.11 19.55
N HIS A 112 -19.18 -9.24 20.25
CA HIS A 112 -18.08 -9.48 21.18
C HIS A 112 -16.70 -9.48 20.48
N LEU A 113 -16.58 -10.11 19.31
CA LEU A 113 -15.32 -10.08 18.54
C LEU A 113 -14.93 -8.67 18.10
N LYS A 114 -15.90 -7.81 17.75
CA LYS A 114 -15.60 -6.40 17.44
C LYS A 114 -15.05 -5.65 18.65
N LYS A 115 -15.69 -5.81 19.82
CA LYS A 115 -15.20 -5.23 21.08
C LYS A 115 -13.80 -5.75 21.42
N LEU A 116 -13.55 -7.04 21.19
CA LEU A 116 -12.23 -7.63 21.37
C LEU A 116 -11.20 -7.02 20.42
N ALA A 117 -11.53 -6.88 19.13
CA ALA A 117 -10.65 -6.23 18.15
C ALA A 117 -10.32 -4.78 18.54
N ASP A 118 -11.29 -4.02 19.03
CA ASP A 118 -11.07 -2.65 19.51
C ASP A 118 -10.06 -2.61 20.66
N LEU A 119 -10.16 -3.54 21.63
CA LEU A 119 -9.17 -3.66 22.71
C LEU A 119 -7.78 -4.03 22.15
N LEU A 120 -7.71 -5.04 21.28
CA LEU A 120 -6.46 -5.52 20.69
C LEU A 120 -5.80 -4.50 19.73
N SER A 121 -6.51 -3.45 19.31
CA SER A 121 -5.98 -2.38 18.45
C SER A 121 -5.06 -1.40 19.19
N VAL A 122 -5.12 -1.41 20.52
CA VAL A 122 -4.25 -0.59 21.37
C VAL A 122 -2.84 -1.19 21.37
N ASP A 123 -1.83 -0.34 21.23
CA ASP A 123 -0.41 -0.73 21.21
C ASP A 123 0.06 -1.05 22.64
N ILE A 124 -0.32 -2.23 23.13
CA ILE A 124 0.09 -2.81 24.41
C ILE A 124 0.52 -4.24 24.14
N ASP A 125 1.67 -4.65 24.68
CA ASP A 125 2.09 -6.04 24.66
C ASP A 125 1.11 -6.92 25.44
N ILE A 126 0.52 -7.89 24.77
CA ILE A 126 -0.43 -8.81 25.40
C ILE A 126 0.35 -10.04 25.88
N PRO A 127 0.19 -10.45 27.15
CA PRO A 127 0.79 -11.67 27.67
C PRO A 127 0.49 -12.89 26.80
N PHE A 128 1.48 -13.77 26.64
CA PHE A 128 1.39 -14.94 25.76
C PHE A 128 0.19 -15.84 26.09
N SER A 129 -0.13 -16.06 27.37
CA SER A 129 -1.29 -16.88 27.75
C SER A 129 -2.63 -16.30 27.28
N ILE A 130 -2.77 -14.97 27.27
CA ILE A 130 -3.96 -14.27 26.78
C ILE A 130 -4.02 -14.32 25.26
N GLU A 131 -2.90 -14.04 24.60
CA GLU A 131 -2.81 -14.15 23.14
C GLU A 131 -3.18 -15.56 22.65
N GLN A 132 -2.66 -16.60 23.32
CA GLN A 132 -3.01 -17.98 23.02
C GLN A 132 -4.51 -18.23 23.20
N LYS A 133 -5.12 -17.72 24.28
CA LYS A 133 -6.55 -17.89 24.51
C LYS A 133 -7.41 -17.18 23.45
N VAL A 134 -7.00 -16.00 23.00
CA VAL A 134 -7.66 -15.30 21.89
C VAL A 134 -7.58 -16.12 20.60
N ARG A 135 -6.39 -16.67 20.29
CA ARG A 135 -6.17 -17.56 19.12
C ARG A 135 -7.09 -18.78 19.16
N GLU A 136 -7.17 -19.46 20.31
CA GLU A 136 -8.08 -20.60 20.51
C GLU A 136 -9.55 -20.23 20.23
N VAL A 137 -10.00 -19.05 20.68
CA VAL A 137 -11.38 -18.59 20.50
C VAL A 137 -11.70 -18.29 19.04
N ILE A 138 -10.83 -17.55 18.32
CA ILE A 138 -11.08 -17.21 16.92
C ILE A 138 -11.02 -18.43 15.99
N GLU A 139 -10.28 -19.48 16.40
CA GLU A 139 -10.16 -20.73 15.66
C GLU A 139 -11.30 -21.73 15.91
N LEU A 140 -12.24 -21.43 16.82
CA LEU A 140 -13.40 -22.29 17.03
C LEU A 140 -14.24 -22.40 15.74
N PRO A 141 -14.61 -23.62 15.29
CA PRO A 141 -15.39 -23.80 14.06
C PRO A 141 -16.69 -22.99 14.03
N ARG A 142 -17.40 -22.90 15.16
CA ARG A 142 -18.62 -22.09 15.28
C ARG A 142 -18.37 -20.59 15.09
N VAL A 143 -17.20 -20.11 15.52
CA VAL A 143 -16.81 -18.69 15.39
C VAL A 143 -16.46 -18.39 13.94
N MET A 144 -15.69 -19.26 13.27
CA MET A 144 -15.40 -19.13 11.85
C MET A 144 -16.69 -19.14 11.01
N LEU A 145 -17.63 -20.03 11.34
CA LEU A 145 -18.92 -20.13 10.66
C LEU A 145 -19.75 -18.84 10.80
N ALA A 146 -19.80 -18.28 12.01
CA ALA A 146 -20.58 -17.10 12.37
C ALA A 146 -19.97 -15.76 11.91
N ALA A 147 -18.65 -15.61 12.07
CA ALA A 147 -17.97 -14.32 12.12
C ALA A 147 -16.51 -14.38 11.62
N LEU A 148 -16.24 -15.13 10.54
CA LEU A 148 -14.92 -15.23 9.93
C LEU A 148 -14.26 -13.87 9.67
N ASN A 149 -15.04 -12.87 9.22
CA ASN A 149 -14.49 -11.54 8.93
C ASN A 149 -13.92 -10.86 10.19
N GLU A 150 -14.66 -10.86 11.30
CA GLU A 150 -14.21 -10.30 12.58
C GLU A 150 -13.08 -11.12 13.21
N ALA A 151 -13.14 -12.45 13.12
CA ALA A 151 -12.05 -13.34 13.56
C ALA A 151 -10.73 -13.04 12.81
N THR A 152 -10.83 -12.73 11.52
CA THR A 152 -9.67 -12.32 10.70
C THR A 152 -9.09 -10.98 11.13
N ASP A 153 -9.93 -10.03 11.57
CA ASP A 153 -9.45 -8.73 12.09
C ASP A 153 -8.58 -8.93 13.31
N ILE A 154 -9.03 -9.80 14.22
CA ILE A 154 -8.28 -10.18 15.41
C ILE A 154 -6.99 -10.91 15.03
N ALA A 155 -7.04 -11.85 14.09
CA ALA A 155 -5.86 -12.56 13.62
C ALA A 155 -4.79 -11.60 13.09
N ILE A 156 -5.20 -10.60 12.31
CA ILE A 156 -4.34 -9.51 11.82
C ILE A 156 -3.76 -8.70 12.99
N LEU A 157 -4.57 -8.31 13.96
CA LEU A 157 -4.14 -7.50 15.11
C LEU A 157 -3.11 -8.24 15.97
N LEU A 158 -3.21 -9.57 16.05
CA LEU A 158 -2.23 -10.46 16.68
C LEU A 158 -1.07 -10.84 15.74
N GLN A 159 -1.06 -10.35 14.49
CA GLN A 159 -0.07 -10.67 13.46
C GLN A 159 0.12 -12.18 13.26
N CYS A 160 -0.99 -12.92 13.27
CA CYS A 160 -1.05 -14.37 13.18
C CYS A 160 -1.91 -14.87 12.02
N GLU A 161 -2.17 -14.00 11.04
CA GLU A 161 -3.02 -14.30 9.89
C GLU A 161 -2.54 -15.50 9.08
N ASP A 162 -1.22 -15.74 8.98
CA ASP A 162 -0.68 -16.90 8.27
C ASP A 162 -1.10 -18.21 8.94
N SER A 163 -0.89 -18.34 10.27
CA SER A 163 -1.34 -19.51 11.04
C SER A 163 -2.86 -19.66 11.02
N PHE A 164 -3.58 -18.55 11.20
CA PHE A 164 -5.04 -18.54 11.20
C PHE A 164 -5.62 -18.99 9.85
N THR A 165 -4.97 -18.62 8.74
CA THR A 165 -5.39 -19.05 7.40
C THR A 165 -5.29 -20.56 7.24
N TYR A 166 -4.29 -21.23 7.84
CA TYR A 166 -4.22 -22.70 7.84
C TYR A 166 -5.36 -23.33 8.65
N ALA A 167 -5.76 -22.73 9.77
CA ALA A 167 -6.92 -23.18 10.54
C ALA A 167 -8.22 -23.04 9.72
N VAL A 168 -8.39 -21.91 9.01
CA VAL A 168 -9.52 -21.70 8.10
C VAL A 168 -9.53 -22.71 6.96
N LEU A 169 -8.37 -23.01 6.36
CA LEU A 169 -8.24 -24.04 5.33
C LEU A 169 -8.64 -25.42 5.84
N ALA A 170 -8.28 -25.77 7.08
CA ALA A 170 -8.68 -27.03 7.69
C ALA A 170 -10.20 -27.15 7.89
N GLN A 171 -10.92 -26.04 8.00
CA GLN A 171 -12.38 -25.98 8.10
C GLN A 171 -13.07 -25.70 6.76
N PHE A 172 -12.31 -25.55 5.66
CA PHE A 172 -12.82 -24.96 4.42
C PHE A 172 -14.02 -25.70 3.83
N GLU A 173 -14.00 -27.04 3.80
CA GLU A 173 -15.13 -27.85 3.34
C GLU A 173 -16.40 -27.55 4.16
N SER A 174 -16.30 -27.53 5.49
CA SER A 174 -17.44 -27.27 6.37
C SER A 174 -18.02 -25.86 6.21
N LEU A 175 -17.16 -24.87 5.90
CA LEU A 175 -17.58 -23.49 5.70
C LEU A 175 -18.33 -23.32 4.39
N ILE A 176 -17.84 -23.93 3.30
CA ILE A 176 -18.41 -23.68 1.98
C ILE A 176 -19.73 -24.42 1.74
N VAL A 177 -19.93 -25.58 2.36
CA VAL A 177 -21.21 -26.32 2.27
C VAL A 177 -22.30 -25.75 3.19
N ALA A 178 -21.95 -24.84 4.12
CA ALA A 178 -22.91 -24.26 5.05
C ALA A 178 -23.66 -23.08 4.42
N SER A 179 -24.94 -23.26 4.12
CA SER A 179 -25.79 -22.22 3.50
C SER A 179 -25.82 -20.91 4.30
N GLN A 180 -25.77 -20.97 5.63
CA GLN A 180 -25.71 -19.79 6.50
C GLN A 180 -24.42 -18.96 6.33
N PHE A 181 -23.29 -19.64 6.10
CA PHE A 181 -22.01 -18.99 5.83
C PHE A 181 -22.03 -18.35 4.45
N VAL A 182 -22.50 -19.09 3.44
CA VAL A 182 -22.58 -18.62 2.04
C VAL A 182 -23.58 -17.46 1.87
N ALA A 183 -24.65 -17.42 2.67
CA ALA A 183 -25.57 -16.28 2.70
C ALA A 183 -24.91 -14.98 3.20
N ASN A 184 -23.81 -15.08 3.95
CA ASN A 184 -23.10 -13.96 4.52
C ASN A 184 -21.98 -13.47 3.58
N ALA A 185 -22.29 -12.50 2.72
CA ALA A 185 -21.33 -11.96 1.76
C ALA A 185 -20.00 -11.44 2.37
N PRO A 186 -19.98 -10.76 3.53
CA PRO A 186 -18.73 -10.47 4.25
C PRO A 186 -17.84 -11.69 4.53
N ASN A 187 -18.39 -12.81 5.01
CA ASN A 187 -17.62 -14.01 5.30
C ASN A 187 -17.02 -14.63 4.03
N VAL A 188 -17.82 -14.75 2.97
CA VAL A 188 -17.33 -15.28 1.68
C VAL A 188 -16.22 -14.38 1.11
N ARG A 189 -16.38 -13.05 1.18
CA ARG A 189 -15.33 -12.11 0.75
C ARG A 189 -14.07 -12.21 1.60
N CYS A 190 -14.21 -12.39 2.91
CA CYS A 190 -13.06 -12.61 3.80
C CYS A 190 -12.32 -13.89 3.43
N LEU A 191 -13.05 -14.98 3.14
CA LEU A 191 -12.47 -16.23 2.70
C LEU A 191 -11.71 -16.07 1.38
N GLN A 192 -12.29 -15.40 0.37
CA GLN A 192 -11.59 -15.07 -0.88
C GLN A 192 -10.27 -14.31 -0.61
N GLN A 193 -10.30 -13.31 0.28
CA GLN A 193 -9.13 -12.52 0.65
C GLN A 193 -8.04 -13.37 1.31
N LEU A 194 -8.38 -14.19 2.31
CA LEU A 194 -7.44 -15.08 3.00
C LEU A 194 -6.82 -16.08 2.02
N LEU A 195 -7.64 -16.72 1.19
CA LEU A 195 -7.17 -17.69 0.21
C LEU A 195 -6.26 -17.04 -0.84
N SER A 196 -6.59 -15.83 -1.29
CA SER A 196 -5.75 -15.07 -2.24
C SER A 196 -4.43 -14.57 -1.64
N ALA A 197 -4.36 -14.44 -0.31
CA ALA A 197 -3.14 -14.02 0.38
C ALA A 197 -2.12 -15.14 0.57
N LEU A 198 -2.54 -16.41 0.43
CA LEU A 198 -1.65 -17.55 0.50
C LEU A 198 -0.62 -17.53 -0.62
N LYS A 199 0.64 -17.82 -0.28
CA LYS A 199 1.74 -17.87 -1.25
C LYS A 199 1.57 -19.00 -2.28
N ASP A 200 0.89 -20.09 -1.90
CA ASP A 200 0.72 -21.30 -2.72
C ASP A 200 -0.73 -21.45 -3.18
N SER A 201 -1.08 -20.76 -4.27
CA SER A 201 -2.40 -20.85 -4.90
C SER A 201 -2.70 -22.26 -5.44
N ALA A 202 -1.67 -23.04 -5.80
CA ALA A 202 -1.84 -24.39 -6.33
C ALA A 202 -2.38 -25.34 -5.26
N LYS A 203 -1.87 -25.26 -4.02
CA LYS A 203 -2.38 -26.03 -2.90
C LYS A 203 -3.84 -25.69 -2.55
N VAL A 204 -4.24 -24.42 -2.73
CA VAL A 204 -5.64 -24.02 -2.55
C VAL A 204 -6.54 -24.67 -3.60
N LEU A 205 -6.14 -24.65 -4.87
CA LEU A 205 -6.87 -25.31 -5.96
C LEU A 205 -6.94 -26.83 -5.80
N GLU A 206 -5.84 -27.46 -5.35
CA GLU A 206 -5.83 -28.89 -5.01
C GLU A 206 -6.83 -29.20 -3.89
N THR A 207 -6.92 -28.33 -2.88
CA THR A 207 -7.90 -28.46 -1.80
C THR A 207 -9.32 -28.30 -2.34
N CYS A 208 -9.57 -27.29 -3.18
CA CYS A 208 -10.88 -27.08 -3.83
C CYS A 208 -11.32 -28.32 -4.62
N SER A 209 -10.38 -28.99 -5.29
CA SER A 209 -10.65 -30.20 -6.10
C SER A 209 -11.10 -31.41 -5.27
N LYS A 210 -10.88 -31.41 -3.95
CA LYS A 210 -11.21 -32.52 -3.03
C LYS A 210 -12.49 -32.30 -2.23
N ILE A 211 -13.05 -31.09 -2.25
CA ILE A 211 -14.26 -30.75 -1.49
C ILE A 211 -15.48 -31.42 -2.12
N THR A 212 -16.49 -31.77 -1.31
CA THR A 212 -17.80 -32.14 -1.85
C THR A 212 -18.73 -30.94 -1.82
N VAL A 213 -19.06 -30.37 -2.98
CA VAL A 213 -20.01 -29.25 -3.09
C VAL A 213 -21.44 -29.79 -3.16
N THR A 214 -22.35 -29.20 -2.39
CA THR A 214 -23.78 -29.55 -2.42
C THR A 214 -24.46 -28.99 -3.67
N ASN A 215 -25.50 -29.66 -4.19
CA ASN A 215 -26.32 -29.20 -5.33
C ASN A 215 -27.23 -27.98 -5.01
N ASP A 216 -26.79 -27.08 -4.13
CA ASP A 216 -27.44 -25.81 -3.82
C ASP A 216 -26.81 -24.72 -4.69
N SER A 217 -27.60 -24.11 -5.57
CA SER A 217 -27.12 -23.10 -6.51
C SER A 217 -26.44 -21.88 -5.86
N ALA A 218 -26.78 -21.53 -4.62
CA ALA A 218 -26.11 -20.43 -3.92
C ALA A 218 -24.72 -20.85 -3.43
N VAL A 219 -24.56 -22.11 -3.04
CA VAL A 219 -23.28 -22.73 -2.66
C VAL A 219 -22.39 -22.91 -3.87
N GLU A 220 -22.92 -23.43 -4.98
CA GLU A 220 -22.20 -23.59 -6.25
C GLU A 220 -21.65 -22.25 -6.77
N ASP A 221 -22.48 -21.21 -6.85
CA ASP A 221 -22.04 -19.88 -7.29
C ASP A 221 -21.00 -19.26 -6.35
N ALA A 222 -21.10 -19.52 -5.04
CA ALA A 222 -20.09 -19.09 -4.07
C ALA A 222 -18.76 -19.82 -4.28
N PHE A 223 -18.81 -21.12 -4.53
CA PHE A 223 -17.64 -21.94 -4.82
C PHE A 223 -16.97 -21.50 -6.13
N ILE A 224 -17.75 -21.24 -7.18
CA ILE A 224 -17.25 -20.65 -8.44
C ILE A 224 -16.52 -19.33 -8.16
N ALA A 225 -17.13 -18.43 -7.39
CA ALA A 225 -16.49 -17.16 -7.01
C ALA A 225 -15.18 -17.35 -6.23
N ILE A 226 -15.08 -18.38 -5.37
CA ILE A 226 -13.84 -18.67 -4.64
C ILE A 226 -12.76 -19.21 -5.58
N VAL A 227 -13.08 -20.19 -6.43
CA VAL A 227 -12.14 -20.73 -7.41
C VAL A 227 -11.61 -19.63 -8.32
N LEU A 228 -12.47 -18.76 -8.83
CA LEU A 228 -12.06 -17.61 -9.65
C LEU A 228 -11.18 -16.62 -8.89
N SER A 229 -11.35 -16.46 -7.57
CA SER A 229 -10.52 -15.54 -6.76
C SER A 229 -9.06 -16.00 -6.67
N VAL A 230 -8.80 -17.31 -6.67
CA VAL A 230 -7.44 -17.88 -6.51
C VAL A 230 -6.81 -18.38 -7.81
N SER A 231 -7.61 -18.65 -8.84
CA SER A 231 -7.12 -19.08 -10.14
C SER A 231 -6.37 -17.97 -10.88
N LYS A 232 -5.28 -18.33 -11.53
CA LYS A 232 -4.41 -17.48 -12.34
C LYS A 232 -4.54 -17.76 -13.84
N SER A 233 -5.30 -18.79 -14.24
CA SER A 233 -5.56 -19.11 -15.65
C SER A 233 -6.93 -19.76 -15.82
N ALA A 234 -7.44 -19.78 -17.06
CA ALA A 234 -8.67 -20.51 -17.39
C ALA A 234 -8.51 -22.02 -17.16
N GLN A 235 -7.33 -22.58 -17.46
CA GLN A 235 -7.06 -24.02 -17.31
C GLN A 235 -7.14 -24.47 -15.84
N GLU A 236 -6.60 -23.67 -14.91
CA GLU A 236 -6.70 -23.93 -13.48
C GLU A 236 -8.16 -23.96 -12.99
N ALA A 237 -8.95 -22.95 -13.38
CA ALA A 237 -10.36 -22.88 -13.00
C ALA A 237 -11.18 -24.02 -13.62
N GLN A 238 -10.97 -24.29 -14.92
CA GLN A 238 -11.69 -25.33 -15.66
C GLN A 238 -11.49 -26.71 -15.06
N CYS A 239 -10.26 -27.05 -14.66
CA CYS A 239 -9.94 -28.33 -14.03
C CYS A 239 -10.77 -28.56 -12.76
N VAL A 240 -10.92 -27.52 -11.92
CA VAL A 240 -11.75 -27.60 -10.70
C VAL A 240 -13.24 -27.70 -11.07
N PHE A 241 -13.72 -26.92 -12.04
CA PHE A 241 -15.14 -26.96 -12.43
C PHE A 241 -15.56 -28.32 -13.01
N GLU A 242 -14.72 -28.93 -13.83
CA GLU A 242 -14.97 -30.26 -14.39
C GLU A 242 -14.99 -31.35 -13.32
N ALA A 243 -14.07 -31.30 -12.36
CA ALA A 243 -14.03 -32.24 -11.24
C ALA A 243 -15.33 -32.25 -10.42
N HIS A 244 -16.04 -31.11 -10.38
CA HIS A 244 -17.29 -30.91 -9.63
C HIS A 244 -18.54 -30.91 -10.51
N GLN A 245 -18.41 -31.19 -11.82
CA GLN A 245 -19.52 -31.17 -12.78
C GLN A 245 -20.30 -29.85 -12.80
N LEU A 246 -19.62 -28.73 -12.52
CA LEU A 246 -20.22 -27.40 -12.60
C LEU A 246 -20.38 -27.05 -14.07
N THR A 247 -21.62 -26.99 -14.57
CA THR A 247 -21.91 -26.75 -16.00
C THR A 247 -22.53 -25.40 -16.28
N SER A 248 -23.06 -24.70 -15.28
CA SER A 248 -23.76 -23.43 -15.44
C SER A 248 -23.81 -22.64 -14.14
N ILE A 249 -23.96 -21.32 -14.25
CA ILE A 249 -24.25 -20.43 -13.13
C ILE A 249 -25.75 -20.38 -12.81
N SER A 250 -26.12 -20.03 -11.57
CA SER A 250 -27.53 -19.86 -11.18
C SER A 250 -28.25 -18.78 -12.00
N SER A 251 -29.55 -18.97 -12.27
CA SER A 251 -30.41 -17.91 -12.82
C SER A 251 -30.81 -16.86 -11.76
N HIS A 252 -30.54 -17.12 -10.48
CA HIS A 252 -30.87 -16.20 -9.39
C HIS A 252 -29.83 -15.09 -9.27
N ILE A 253 -30.29 -13.87 -9.50
CA ILE A 253 -29.47 -12.66 -9.54
C ILE A 253 -28.56 -12.46 -8.33
N LYS A 254 -29.06 -12.76 -7.12
CA LYS A 254 -28.27 -12.61 -5.89
C LYS A 254 -27.06 -13.53 -5.82
N ASN A 255 -27.13 -14.70 -6.48
CA ASN A 255 -26.10 -15.72 -6.40
C ASN A 255 -24.98 -15.40 -7.41
N TYR A 256 -25.33 -15.17 -8.68
CA TYR A 256 -24.33 -14.91 -9.72
C TYR A 256 -23.69 -13.51 -9.62
N GLU A 257 -24.38 -12.53 -9.00
CA GLU A 257 -23.83 -11.17 -8.85
C GLU A 257 -22.52 -11.19 -8.03
N ARG A 258 -22.35 -12.17 -7.13
CA ARG A 258 -21.09 -12.41 -6.42
C ARG A 258 -19.94 -12.82 -7.35
N VAL A 259 -20.22 -13.60 -8.39
CA VAL A 259 -19.25 -13.98 -9.42
C VAL A 259 -18.84 -12.74 -10.20
N ILE A 260 -19.79 -11.89 -10.60
CA ILE A 260 -19.53 -10.61 -11.27
C ILE A 260 -18.67 -9.68 -10.40
N GLU A 261 -18.97 -9.56 -9.11
CA GLU A 261 -18.18 -8.77 -8.17
C GLU A 261 -16.75 -9.28 -8.05
N THR A 262 -16.56 -10.61 -8.04
CA THR A 262 -15.23 -11.23 -7.97
C THR A 262 -14.42 -10.90 -9.22
N LEU A 263 -15.01 -11.06 -10.40
CA LEU A 263 -14.37 -10.69 -11.67
C LEU A 263 -14.06 -9.19 -11.74
N SER A 264 -14.95 -8.36 -11.21
CA SER A 264 -14.77 -6.90 -11.18
C SER A 264 -13.58 -6.45 -10.33
N ARG A 265 -13.14 -7.24 -9.33
CA ARG A 265 -12.00 -6.90 -8.47
C ARG A 265 -10.64 -7.20 -9.11
N SER A 266 -10.61 -8.00 -10.18
CA SER A 266 -9.39 -8.29 -10.94
C SER A 266 -9.69 -8.11 -12.44
N PRO A 267 -9.49 -6.89 -12.98
CA PRO A 267 -9.92 -6.54 -14.34
C PRO A 267 -9.40 -7.49 -15.43
N ILE A 268 -8.21 -8.09 -15.24
CA ILE A 268 -7.58 -8.97 -16.22
C ILE A 268 -8.25 -10.35 -16.28
N LYS A 269 -8.90 -10.81 -15.20
CA LYS A 269 -9.58 -12.11 -15.18
C LYS A 269 -10.72 -12.22 -16.18
N VAL A 270 -11.20 -11.10 -16.72
CA VAL A 270 -12.18 -11.08 -17.82
C VAL A 270 -11.74 -11.90 -19.04
N ASN A 271 -10.43 -12.01 -19.29
CA ASN A 271 -9.88 -12.84 -20.36
C ASN A 271 -10.18 -14.32 -20.17
N TYR A 272 -10.11 -14.79 -18.92
CA TYR A 272 -10.35 -16.20 -18.61
C TYR A 272 -11.85 -16.53 -18.59
N VAL A 273 -12.71 -15.54 -18.36
CA VAL A 273 -14.16 -15.76 -18.29
C VAL A 273 -14.73 -16.25 -19.62
N SER A 274 -14.27 -15.69 -20.74
CA SER A 274 -14.73 -16.11 -22.08
C SER A 274 -14.29 -17.51 -22.48
N GLU A 275 -13.20 -18.00 -21.88
CA GLU A 275 -12.66 -19.34 -22.13
C GLU A 275 -13.36 -20.43 -21.29
N LEU A 276 -14.10 -20.04 -20.24
CA LEU A 276 -14.76 -20.95 -19.30
C LEU A 276 -16.21 -21.22 -19.73
N PRO A 277 -16.57 -22.44 -20.17
CA PRO A 277 -17.92 -22.76 -20.63
C PRO A 277 -19.01 -22.47 -19.60
N VAL A 278 -18.72 -22.67 -18.31
CA VAL A 278 -19.62 -22.40 -17.17
C VAL A 278 -20.08 -20.95 -17.12
N LEU A 279 -19.24 -20.01 -17.58
CA LEU A 279 -19.47 -18.58 -17.53
C LEU A 279 -19.96 -18.00 -18.87
N ALA A 280 -20.03 -18.80 -19.93
CA ALA A 280 -20.50 -18.33 -21.23
C ALA A 280 -21.94 -17.81 -21.17
N SER A 281 -22.83 -18.46 -20.40
CA SER A 281 -24.20 -17.98 -20.19
C SER A 281 -24.24 -16.67 -19.42
N LEU A 282 -23.36 -16.49 -18.42
CA LEU A 282 -23.25 -15.27 -17.62
C LEU A 282 -22.96 -14.05 -18.50
N LEU A 283 -22.01 -14.19 -19.44
CA LEU A 283 -21.62 -13.10 -20.34
C LEU A 283 -22.78 -12.60 -21.19
N SER A 284 -23.68 -13.48 -21.63
CA SER A 284 -24.86 -13.13 -22.42
C SER A 284 -26.01 -12.51 -21.60
N GLN A 285 -25.96 -12.62 -20.27
CA GLN A 285 -27.01 -12.19 -19.35
C GLN A 285 -26.68 -10.89 -18.62
N LEU A 286 -25.56 -10.24 -18.96
CA LEU A 286 -25.18 -8.98 -18.32
C LEU A 286 -26.21 -7.89 -18.66
N ASN A 287 -26.44 -7.00 -17.69
CA ASN A 287 -27.38 -5.89 -17.82
C ASN A 287 -26.64 -4.58 -17.56
N THR A 288 -26.50 -3.75 -18.59
CA THR A 288 -25.82 -2.45 -18.54
C THR A 288 -26.44 -1.50 -17.52
N GLU A 289 -27.72 -1.67 -17.15
CA GLU A 289 -28.36 -0.83 -16.14
C GLU A 289 -27.95 -1.16 -14.70
N ARG A 290 -27.31 -2.31 -14.47
CA ARG A 290 -26.87 -2.72 -13.12
C ARG A 290 -25.42 -2.33 -12.89
N THR A 291 -25.14 -1.71 -11.75
CA THR A 291 -23.82 -1.15 -11.44
C THR A 291 -22.69 -2.18 -11.51
N PRO A 292 -22.75 -3.37 -10.88
CA PRO A 292 -21.65 -4.33 -10.95
C PRO A 292 -21.37 -4.84 -12.37
N HIS A 293 -22.43 -5.00 -13.16
CA HIS A 293 -22.33 -5.45 -14.54
C HIS A 293 -21.68 -4.38 -15.44
N ALA A 294 -22.12 -3.12 -15.32
CA ALA A 294 -21.52 -2.01 -16.05
C ALA A 294 -20.04 -1.78 -15.65
N LYS A 295 -19.69 -1.96 -14.37
CA LYS A 295 -18.28 -1.94 -13.91
C LYS A 295 -17.45 -3.03 -14.59
N LEU A 296 -17.96 -4.27 -14.66
CA LEU A 296 -17.29 -5.38 -15.35
C LEU A 296 -17.15 -5.12 -16.86
N LEU A 297 -18.25 -4.73 -17.53
CA LEU A 297 -18.26 -4.42 -18.96
C LEU A 297 -17.27 -3.31 -19.31
N PHE A 298 -17.25 -2.23 -18.53
CA PHE A 298 -16.31 -1.13 -18.74
C PHE A 298 -14.86 -1.61 -18.71
N ARG A 299 -14.48 -2.41 -17.70
CA ARG A 299 -13.15 -3.00 -17.59
C ARG A 299 -12.85 -3.96 -18.74
N ALA A 300 -13.82 -4.77 -19.16
CA ALA A 300 -13.67 -5.72 -20.25
C ALA A 300 -13.19 -5.07 -21.56
N TYR A 301 -13.71 -3.89 -21.89
CA TYR A 301 -13.29 -3.15 -23.09
C TYR A 301 -11.81 -2.74 -23.11
N TYR A 302 -11.18 -2.62 -21.94
CA TYR A 302 -9.78 -2.21 -21.81
C TYR A 302 -8.82 -3.39 -21.60
N PHE A 303 -9.27 -4.42 -20.88
CA PHE A 303 -8.40 -5.51 -20.42
C PHE A 303 -8.62 -6.82 -21.16
N CYS A 304 -9.78 -7.03 -21.80
CA CYS A 304 -10.02 -8.22 -22.60
C CYS A 304 -9.10 -8.21 -23.82
N GLU A 305 -8.52 -9.34 -24.21
CA GLU A 305 -7.66 -9.50 -25.38
C GLU A 305 -8.51 -9.62 -26.64
N GLU A 306 -7.98 -9.21 -27.79
CA GLU A 306 -8.77 -9.08 -29.02
C GLU A 306 -9.49 -10.38 -29.42
N GLU A 307 -8.83 -11.53 -29.24
CA GLU A 307 -9.40 -12.86 -29.50
C GLU A 307 -10.57 -13.24 -28.58
N ASN A 308 -10.64 -12.66 -27.39
CA ASN A 308 -11.61 -12.95 -26.33
C ASN A 308 -12.77 -11.94 -26.26
N ARG A 309 -12.80 -10.93 -27.15
CA ARG A 309 -13.79 -9.82 -27.11
C ARG A 309 -15.11 -10.07 -27.82
N SER A 310 -15.30 -11.21 -28.49
CA SER A 310 -16.46 -11.45 -29.37
C SER A 310 -17.82 -11.19 -28.68
N TRP A 311 -17.95 -11.55 -27.41
CA TRP A 311 -19.18 -11.37 -26.63
C TRP A 311 -19.50 -9.90 -26.29
N LEU A 312 -18.51 -8.99 -26.34
CA LEU A 312 -18.73 -7.56 -26.05
C LEU A 312 -19.60 -6.88 -27.11
N SER A 313 -19.73 -7.45 -28.31
CA SER A 313 -20.59 -6.89 -29.36
C SER A 313 -22.07 -6.82 -28.97
N ILE A 314 -22.50 -7.61 -27.97
CA ILE A 314 -23.85 -7.57 -27.39
C ILE A 314 -24.09 -6.25 -26.63
N TYR A 315 -23.01 -5.62 -26.14
CA TYR A 315 -23.05 -4.47 -25.25
C TYR A 315 -22.28 -3.30 -25.86
N PRO A 316 -22.90 -2.48 -26.73
CA PRO A 316 -22.24 -1.33 -27.34
C PRO A 316 -21.54 -0.46 -26.30
N PHE A 317 -20.27 -0.13 -26.54
CA PHE A 317 -19.47 0.63 -25.56
C PHE A 317 -20.11 1.98 -25.21
N GLU A 318 -20.80 2.61 -26.16
CA GLU A 318 -21.52 3.87 -25.94
C GLU A 318 -22.57 3.75 -24.83
N ASP A 319 -23.27 2.62 -24.74
CA ASP A 319 -24.31 2.39 -23.72
C ASP A 319 -23.69 2.07 -22.36
N VAL A 320 -22.62 1.29 -22.35
CA VAL A 320 -21.80 1.08 -21.14
C VAL A 320 -21.28 2.41 -20.62
N LEU A 321 -20.76 3.26 -21.50
CA LEU A 321 -20.18 4.54 -21.14
C LEU A 321 -21.23 5.53 -20.64
N LYS A 322 -22.41 5.61 -21.27
CA LYS A 322 -23.55 6.40 -20.76
C LYS A 322 -23.89 6.01 -19.33
N LYS A 323 -23.93 4.70 -19.03
CA LYS A 323 -24.16 4.23 -17.66
C LYS A 323 -23.03 4.65 -16.73
N VAL A 324 -21.79 4.42 -17.11
CA VAL A 324 -20.61 4.75 -16.29
C VAL A 324 -20.55 6.25 -15.97
N PHE A 325 -20.94 7.11 -16.89
CA PHE A 325 -21.05 8.55 -16.64
C PHE A 325 -22.20 8.94 -15.69
N SER A 326 -23.21 8.09 -15.51
CA SER A 326 -24.26 8.29 -14.49
C SER A 326 -23.78 7.97 -13.06
N PHE A 327 -22.62 7.30 -12.90
CA PHE A 327 -22.09 6.98 -11.60
C PHE A 327 -21.67 8.22 -10.81
N LYS A 328 -21.67 8.08 -9.47
CA LYS A 328 -21.03 9.04 -8.57
C LYS A 328 -19.55 9.15 -8.93
N ASP A 329 -18.97 10.33 -8.75
CA ASP A 329 -17.57 10.55 -9.13
C ASP A 329 -16.60 9.62 -8.41
N SER A 330 -16.90 9.20 -7.18
CA SER A 330 -16.10 8.19 -6.47
C SER A 330 -16.06 6.84 -7.19
N ASP A 331 -17.20 6.37 -7.70
CA ASP A 331 -17.31 5.10 -8.43
C ASP A 331 -16.70 5.21 -9.83
N PHE A 332 -16.88 6.36 -10.49
CA PHE A 332 -16.28 6.63 -11.78
C PHE A 332 -14.74 6.68 -11.69
N ASN A 333 -14.20 7.41 -10.70
CA ASN A 333 -12.76 7.56 -10.51
C ASN A 333 -12.10 6.22 -10.16
N GLU A 334 -12.81 5.31 -9.49
CA GLU A 334 -12.37 3.91 -9.30
C GLU A 334 -12.21 3.18 -10.65
N LEU A 335 -13.18 3.31 -11.55
CA LEU A 335 -13.09 2.69 -12.88
C LEU A 335 -12.03 3.33 -13.75
N TYR A 336 -11.96 4.67 -13.76
CA TYR A 336 -10.94 5.39 -14.50
C TYR A 336 -9.54 5.03 -14.00
N ARG A 337 -9.33 4.91 -12.68
CA ARG A 337 -8.09 4.41 -12.10
C ARG A 337 -7.62 3.15 -12.80
N ASP A 338 -8.51 2.17 -12.91
CA ASP A 338 -8.11 0.86 -13.39
C ASP A 338 -7.63 0.96 -14.85
N VAL A 339 -8.32 1.74 -15.68
CA VAL A 339 -8.04 1.81 -17.13
C VAL A 339 -7.06 2.92 -17.55
N ARG A 340 -6.73 3.89 -16.69
CA ARG A 340 -5.94 5.09 -17.06
C ARG A 340 -4.56 4.83 -17.65
N ARG A 341 -3.97 3.68 -17.33
CA ARG A 341 -2.65 3.26 -17.83
C ARG A 341 -2.76 2.39 -19.10
N SER A 342 -3.97 2.05 -19.53
CA SER A 342 -4.21 1.23 -20.72
C SER A 342 -3.85 2.00 -21.99
N LEU A 343 -3.22 1.31 -22.94
CA LEU A 343 -2.97 1.82 -24.29
C LEU A 343 -4.15 1.55 -25.23
N VAL A 344 -5.15 0.78 -24.79
CA VAL A 344 -6.33 0.42 -25.57
C VAL A 344 -7.29 1.61 -25.64
N THR A 345 -7.71 1.97 -26.86
CA THR A 345 -8.80 2.92 -27.08
C THR A 345 -10.03 2.11 -27.55
N PRO A 346 -11.07 1.93 -26.71
CA PRO A 346 -12.19 1.04 -27.01
C PRO A 346 -13.19 1.58 -28.04
N VAL A 347 -12.94 2.78 -28.56
CA VAL A 347 -13.82 3.51 -29.47
C VAL A 347 -13.06 4.02 -30.68
N SER A 348 -13.73 4.00 -31.83
CA SER A 348 -13.19 4.59 -33.05
C SER A 348 -13.19 6.12 -32.98
N LYS A 349 -12.37 6.78 -33.81
CA LYS A 349 -12.31 8.25 -33.88
C LYS A 349 -13.68 8.89 -34.16
N SER A 350 -14.48 8.27 -35.02
CA SER A 350 -15.84 8.74 -35.35
C SER A 350 -16.81 8.55 -34.19
N ALA A 351 -16.70 7.44 -33.44
CA ALA A 351 -17.51 7.21 -32.25
C ALA A 351 -17.17 8.22 -31.14
N VAL A 352 -15.89 8.54 -30.93
CA VAL A 352 -15.46 9.60 -29.99
C VAL A 352 -16.07 10.94 -30.37
N ALA A 353 -16.04 11.32 -31.64
CA ALA A 353 -16.64 12.56 -32.12
C ALA A 353 -18.16 12.60 -31.88
N ASN A 354 -18.88 11.51 -32.17
CA ASN A 354 -20.31 11.42 -31.91
C ASN A 354 -20.62 11.50 -30.41
N LEU A 355 -19.80 10.86 -29.57
CA LEU A 355 -19.95 10.88 -28.13
C LEU A 355 -19.76 12.30 -27.56
N LEU A 356 -18.78 13.04 -28.10
CA LEU A 356 -18.54 14.44 -27.73
C LEU A 356 -19.69 15.37 -28.10
N VAL A 357 -20.42 15.08 -29.19
CA VAL A 357 -21.61 15.85 -29.60
C VAL A 357 -22.80 15.55 -28.69
N GLY A 358 -22.94 14.31 -28.22
CA GLY A 358 -24.07 13.86 -27.39
C GLY A 358 -23.91 14.10 -25.89
N VAL A 359 -22.72 14.48 -25.42
CA VAL A 359 -22.43 14.68 -24.01
C VAL A 359 -22.49 16.18 -23.69
N GLU A 360 -23.33 16.56 -22.73
CA GLU A 360 -23.28 17.89 -22.12
C GLU A 360 -22.01 18.02 -21.29
N VAL A 361 -20.89 18.37 -21.95
CA VAL A 361 -19.55 18.57 -21.35
C VAL A 361 -19.64 19.48 -20.12
N ASP A 362 -20.57 20.43 -20.15
CA ASP A 362 -20.80 21.36 -19.05
C ASP A 362 -21.35 20.72 -17.77
N ARG A 363 -21.85 19.48 -17.82
CA ARG A 363 -22.36 18.74 -16.65
C ARG A 363 -21.42 17.66 -16.15
N LEU A 364 -20.31 17.40 -16.83
CA LEU A 364 -19.33 16.41 -16.42
C LEU A 364 -18.38 16.93 -15.33
N SER A 365 -18.04 16.05 -14.39
CA SER A 365 -16.95 16.25 -13.43
C SER A 365 -15.59 16.24 -14.12
N LEU A 366 -14.57 16.82 -13.48
CA LEU A 366 -13.21 16.90 -14.02
C LEU A 366 -12.65 15.52 -14.42
N GLY A 367 -12.92 14.48 -13.62
CA GLY A 367 -12.51 13.10 -13.94
C GLY A 367 -13.15 12.53 -15.19
N LYS A 368 -14.45 12.76 -15.37
CA LYS A 368 -15.18 12.32 -16.57
C LYS A 368 -14.69 13.05 -17.81
N LEU A 369 -14.37 14.34 -17.68
CA LEU A 369 -13.74 15.13 -18.73
C LEU A 369 -12.36 14.55 -19.08
N ILE A 370 -11.47 14.39 -18.10
CA ILE A 370 -10.13 13.83 -18.29
C ILE A 370 -10.17 12.47 -19.00
N TYR A 371 -11.08 11.59 -18.59
CA TYR A 371 -11.26 10.32 -19.26
C TYR A 371 -11.75 10.49 -20.71
N LEU A 372 -12.76 11.34 -20.93
CA LEU A 372 -13.26 11.62 -22.28
C LEU A 372 -12.15 12.17 -23.19
N PHE A 373 -11.27 13.00 -22.64
CA PHE A 373 -10.08 13.51 -23.30
C PHE A 373 -9.06 12.43 -23.64
N SER A 374 -8.86 11.46 -22.74
CA SER A 374 -7.95 10.33 -22.98
C SER A 374 -8.41 9.43 -24.13
N LEU A 375 -9.69 9.52 -24.54
CA LEU A 375 -10.21 8.82 -25.72
C LEU A 375 -9.93 9.55 -27.05
N LEU A 376 -9.44 10.80 -27.01
CA LEU A 376 -9.15 11.55 -28.21
C LEU A 376 -8.04 10.87 -29.04
N PRO A 377 -8.12 10.93 -30.39
CA PRO A 377 -7.11 10.29 -31.23
C PRO A 377 -5.71 10.86 -30.97
N LYS A 378 -4.71 9.97 -30.77
CA LYS A 378 -3.30 10.39 -30.61
C LYS A 378 -2.76 11.21 -31.79
N THR A 379 -3.33 11.03 -32.99
CA THR A 379 -2.97 11.77 -34.22
C THR A 379 -3.53 13.19 -34.28
N MET A 380 -4.37 13.60 -33.32
CA MET A 380 -4.89 14.97 -33.26
C MET A 380 -3.75 15.94 -32.99
N HIS A 381 -3.73 17.08 -33.68
CA HIS A 381 -2.66 18.05 -33.52
C HIS A 381 -2.76 18.72 -32.13
N ASP A 382 -1.63 19.03 -31.51
CA ASP A 382 -1.61 19.59 -30.15
C ASP A 382 -2.35 20.92 -30.03
N SER A 383 -2.37 21.74 -31.10
CA SER A 383 -3.20 22.96 -31.16
C SER A 383 -4.71 22.69 -31.08
N GLU A 384 -5.19 21.58 -31.64
CA GLU A 384 -6.60 21.18 -31.57
C GLU A 384 -6.95 20.68 -30.16
N LYS A 385 -6.06 19.86 -29.58
CA LYS A 385 -6.19 19.41 -28.18
C LYS A 385 -6.20 20.61 -27.23
N LEU A 386 -5.32 21.59 -27.44
CA LEU A 386 -5.21 22.83 -26.65
C LEU A 386 -6.41 23.75 -26.84
N SER A 387 -7.07 23.74 -28.00
CA SER A 387 -8.34 24.44 -28.18
C SER A 387 -9.46 23.79 -27.35
N PHE A 388 -9.49 22.45 -27.30
CA PHE A 388 -10.48 21.71 -26.52
C PHE A 388 -10.26 21.87 -25.01
N LEU A 389 -9.09 21.53 -24.47
CA LEU A 389 -8.31 22.60 -23.88
C LEU A 389 -8.99 23.67 -23.01
N CYS A 390 -8.70 24.87 -23.50
CA CYS A 390 -9.23 26.13 -23.07
C CYS A 390 -10.76 26.12 -22.97
N LYS A 391 -11.49 25.47 -23.91
CA LYS A 391 -12.96 25.41 -23.83
C LYS A 391 -13.42 24.69 -22.57
N GLY A 392 -12.83 23.53 -22.25
CA GLY A 392 -13.14 22.76 -21.05
C GLY A 392 -12.80 23.52 -19.77
N MET A 393 -11.63 24.16 -19.73
CA MET A 393 -11.23 24.98 -18.58
C MET A 393 -12.15 26.18 -18.36
N ILE A 394 -12.49 26.93 -19.42
CA ILE A 394 -13.41 28.08 -19.37
C ILE A 394 -14.79 27.66 -18.86
N ALA A 395 -15.33 26.54 -19.36
CA ALA A 395 -16.61 25.99 -18.92
C ALA A 395 -16.63 25.55 -17.45
N ARG A 396 -15.46 25.34 -16.83
CA ARG A 396 -15.29 25.02 -15.40
C ARG A 396 -14.90 26.22 -14.56
N GLY A 397 -14.70 27.40 -15.16
CA GLY A 397 -14.23 28.58 -14.46
C GLY A 397 -12.80 28.43 -13.93
N LEU A 398 -11.98 27.55 -14.51
CA LEU A 398 -10.58 27.37 -14.14
C LEU A 398 -9.74 28.49 -14.79
N PRO A 399 -9.17 29.42 -14.01
CA PRO A 399 -8.68 30.69 -14.56
C PRO A 399 -7.22 30.67 -15.05
N VAL A 400 -6.43 29.61 -14.82
CA VAL A 400 -4.97 29.63 -15.05
C VAL A 400 -4.43 28.30 -15.59
N ILE A 401 -3.55 28.36 -16.60
CA ILE A 401 -2.82 27.22 -17.20
C ILE A 401 -1.82 26.58 -16.22
N ASN A 402 -1.41 27.30 -15.17
CA ASN A 402 -0.41 26.84 -14.19
C ASN A 402 -1.04 26.30 -12.89
N SER A 403 -2.20 25.65 -12.98
CA SER A 403 -2.84 24.95 -11.85
C SER A 403 -2.58 23.44 -11.92
N GLU A 404 -2.76 22.72 -10.81
CA GLU A 404 -2.67 21.25 -10.80
C GLU A 404 -3.70 20.62 -11.74
N GLU A 405 -4.89 21.22 -11.84
CA GLU A 405 -5.95 20.81 -12.76
C GLU A 405 -5.50 20.95 -14.21
N SER A 406 -4.86 22.08 -14.55
CA SER A 406 -4.34 22.33 -15.89
C SER A 406 -3.20 21.38 -16.25
N LEU A 407 -2.26 21.12 -15.33
CA LEU A 407 -1.20 20.13 -15.54
C LEU A 407 -1.79 18.73 -15.81
N THR A 408 -2.81 18.35 -15.04
CA THR A 408 -3.53 17.08 -15.20
C THR A 408 -4.24 17.00 -16.55
N LEU A 409 -4.86 18.10 -16.96
CA LEU A 409 -5.50 18.23 -18.26
C LEU A 409 -4.50 18.04 -19.40
N CYS A 410 -3.36 18.75 -19.32
CA CYS A 410 -2.27 18.68 -20.29
C CYS A 410 -1.70 17.25 -20.38
N ALA A 411 -1.47 16.61 -19.22
CA ALA A 411 -1.01 15.22 -19.13
C ALA A 411 -1.98 14.26 -19.83
N SER A 412 -3.28 14.42 -19.57
CA SER A 412 -4.34 13.56 -20.13
C SER A 412 -4.50 13.71 -21.65
N LEU A 413 -4.11 14.87 -22.21
CA LEU A 413 -4.06 15.13 -23.64
C LEU A 413 -2.73 14.72 -24.30
N GLY A 414 -1.73 14.32 -23.50
CA GLY A 414 -0.38 14.05 -23.99
C GLY A 414 0.33 15.29 -24.52
N LEU A 415 0.02 16.48 -23.97
CA LEU A 415 0.70 17.74 -24.31
C LEU A 415 2.07 17.80 -23.63
N LYS A 416 3.02 17.05 -24.18
CA LYS A 416 4.36 16.80 -23.62
C LYS A 416 5.15 18.07 -23.29
N ASN A 417 5.29 18.97 -24.26
CA ASN A 417 6.05 20.21 -24.11
C ASN A 417 5.44 21.11 -23.02
N VAL A 418 4.14 21.40 -23.13
CA VAL A 418 3.39 22.23 -22.18
C VAL A 418 3.46 21.65 -20.76
N SER A 419 3.38 20.33 -20.63
CA SER A 419 3.48 19.66 -19.33
C SER A 419 4.84 19.88 -18.66
N ASN A 420 5.94 19.71 -19.42
CA ASN A 420 7.29 19.93 -18.90
C ASN A 420 7.55 21.41 -18.58
N GLN A 421 7.02 22.33 -19.40
CA GLN A 421 7.11 23.77 -19.15
C GLN A 421 6.46 24.13 -17.81
N ILE A 422 5.25 23.62 -17.53
CA ILE A 422 4.57 23.85 -16.24
C ILE A 422 5.42 23.31 -15.07
N ILE A 423 6.01 22.12 -15.21
CA ILE A 423 6.85 21.53 -14.14
C ILE A 423 8.14 22.35 -13.95
N ASN A 424 8.80 22.77 -15.03
CA ASN A 424 9.97 23.65 -14.99
C ASN A 424 9.65 24.99 -14.32
N ASP A 425 8.49 25.58 -14.59
CA ASP A 425 8.02 26.80 -13.91
C ASP A 425 7.85 26.57 -12.41
N VAL A 426 7.26 25.44 -12.00
CA VAL A 426 7.12 25.05 -10.57
C VAL A 426 8.49 24.92 -9.91
N LEU A 427 9.44 24.24 -10.55
CA LEU A 427 10.82 24.12 -10.06
C LEU A 427 11.45 25.49 -9.87
N LYS A 428 11.38 26.34 -10.90
CA LYS A 428 11.99 27.68 -10.92
C LYS A 428 11.42 28.61 -9.86
N VAL A 429 10.09 28.66 -9.71
CA VAL A 429 9.42 29.46 -8.67
C VAL A 429 9.81 28.97 -7.27
N SER A 430 10.05 27.67 -7.12
CA SER A 430 10.46 27.04 -5.86
C SER A 430 11.97 27.14 -5.61
N GLY A 431 12.75 27.79 -6.48
CA GLY A 431 14.19 27.98 -6.34
C GLY A 431 15.04 26.78 -6.76
N PHE A 432 14.48 25.85 -7.55
CA PHE A 432 15.17 24.70 -8.12
C PHE A 432 15.44 24.89 -9.60
N LEU A 433 16.44 24.17 -10.11
CA LEU A 433 16.82 24.23 -11.51
C LEU A 433 15.75 23.57 -12.41
N PRO A 434 15.23 24.24 -13.45
CA PRO A 434 14.40 23.59 -14.46
C PRO A 434 15.27 22.68 -15.33
N LEU A 435 14.94 21.37 -15.37
CA LEU A 435 15.76 20.32 -15.98
C LEU A 435 15.00 19.46 -17.00
N LEU A 436 13.72 19.73 -17.24
CA LEU A 436 12.91 18.94 -18.16
C LEU A 436 12.99 19.50 -19.59
N PRO A 437 12.98 18.62 -20.62
CA PRO A 437 13.07 19.06 -22.00
C PRO A 437 11.76 19.74 -22.45
N GLU A 438 11.87 20.94 -23.03
CA GLU A 438 10.74 21.73 -23.56
C GLU A 438 10.65 21.57 -25.09
N VAL A 439 10.52 20.32 -25.54
CA VAL A 439 10.36 19.94 -26.96
C VAL A 439 9.12 19.05 -27.13
N ASP A 440 8.59 18.99 -28.34
CA ASP A 440 7.33 18.28 -28.61
C ASP A 440 7.51 16.74 -28.61
N GLU A 441 8.71 16.24 -28.91
CA GLU A 441 9.02 14.81 -28.95
C GLU A 441 10.17 14.45 -28.01
N TYR A 442 9.86 13.61 -27.02
CA TYR A 442 10.82 12.95 -26.14
C TYR A 442 10.26 11.61 -25.64
N SER A 443 11.16 10.73 -25.20
CA SER A 443 10.87 9.49 -24.46
C SER A 443 11.33 9.61 -23.00
N LEU A 444 10.96 8.64 -22.16
CA LEU A 444 11.45 8.57 -20.77
C LEU A 444 12.99 8.59 -20.70
N LEU A 445 13.67 7.78 -21.51
CA LEU A 445 15.13 7.70 -21.51
C LEU A 445 15.78 9.01 -21.94
N ASN A 446 15.13 9.76 -22.86
CA ASN A 446 15.62 11.09 -23.25
C ASN A 446 15.47 12.10 -22.11
N ILE A 447 14.34 12.09 -21.38
CA ILE A 447 14.17 12.93 -20.18
C ILE A 447 15.26 12.61 -19.16
N PHE A 448 15.47 11.32 -18.88
CA PHE A 448 16.44 10.87 -17.90
C PHE A 448 17.86 11.29 -18.28
N SER A 449 18.25 11.10 -19.53
CA SER A 449 19.58 11.52 -20.01
C SER A 449 19.73 13.05 -19.97
N HIS A 450 18.69 13.80 -20.35
CA HIS A 450 18.71 15.25 -20.29
C HIS A 450 18.92 15.79 -18.87
N ILE A 451 18.29 15.18 -17.86
CA ILE A 451 18.49 15.54 -16.45
C ILE A 451 19.94 15.25 -16.02
N LEU A 452 20.51 14.13 -16.46
CA LEU A 452 21.87 13.70 -16.11
C LEU A 452 22.98 14.50 -16.82
N ASP A 453 22.68 15.13 -17.96
CA ASP A 453 23.64 15.93 -18.73
C ASP A 453 23.88 17.33 -18.11
N VAL A 454 23.09 17.73 -17.11
CA VAL A 454 23.21 19.07 -16.50
C VAL A 454 24.21 19.06 -15.35
N GLU A 455 25.33 19.74 -15.56
CA GLU A 455 26.33 19.96 -14.50
C GLU A 455 25.84 20.98 -13.48
N ILE A 456 25.88 20.60 -12.19
CA ILE A 456 25.47 21.46 -11.08
C ILE A 456 26.58 21.47 -10.03
N GLU A 457 26.95 22.67 -9.59
CA GLU A 457 27.91 22.85 -8.51
C GLU A 457 27.38 22.23 -7.21
N SER A 458 28.25 21.53 -6.48
CA SER A 458 27.87 21.04 -5.17
C SER A 458 27.85 22.12 -4.11
N GLU A 459 26.95 21.94 -3.16
CA GLU A 459 26.90 22.74 -1.95
C GLU A 459 28.13 22.46 -1.05
N LYS A 460 28.37 23.35 -0.06
CA LYS A 460 29.47 23.21 0.91
C LYS A 460 29.46 21.83 1.59
N ALA A 461 30.60 21.43 2.17
CA ALA A 461 30.74 20.17 2.88
C ALA A 461 29.61 20.00 3.93
N ASN A 462 28.71 19.07 3.65
CA ASN A 462 27.60 18.70 4.53
C ASN A 462 28.10 17.70 5.57
N SER A 463 27.72 17.89 6.84
CA SER A 463 28.25 17.11 7.97
C SER A 463 27.58 15.76 8.17
N ALA A 464 26.26 15.65 7.93
CA ALA A 464 25.52 14.41 8.15
C ALA A 464 25.66 13.45 6.96
N LEU A 465 25.74 12.15 7.22
CA LEU A 465 25.76 11.12 6.18
C LEU A 465 24.32 10.73 5.82
N VAL A 466 24.02 10.66 4.53
CA VAL A 466 22.74 10.13 4.02
C VAL A 466 22.97 8.79 3.35
N SER A 467 22.33 7.72 3.84
CA SER A 467 22.32 6.42 3.16
C SER A 467 21.15 6.35 2.20
N ILE A 468 21.43 6.18 0.92
CA ILE A 468 20.42 6.04 -0.12
C ILE A 468 20.25 4.56 -0.46
N ILE A 469 19.03 4.06 -0.27
CA ILE A 469 18.68 2.65 -0.40
C ILE A 469 17.97 2.43 -1.74
N ILE A 470 18.55 1.54 -2.56
CA ILE A 470 17.94 0.97 -3.76
C ILE A 470 17.63 -0.50 -3.49
N THR A 471 16.39 -0.90 -3.67
CA THR A 471 15.99 -2.32 -3.68
C THR A 471 15.61 -2.72 -5.09
N THR A 472 16.13 -3.86 -5.56
CA THR A 472 15.96 -4.28 -6.96
C THR A 472 15.64 -5.76 -7.08
N PHE A 473 14.81 -6.12 -8.06
CA PHE A 473 14.48 -7.51 -8.41
C PHE A 473 14.21 -7.63 -9.91
N ASN A 474 15.10 -8.31 -10.63
CA ASN A 474 15.09 -8.42 -12.08
C ASN A 474 14.94 -7.05 -12.81
N PRO A 475 15.77 -6.05 -12.49
CA PRO A 475 15.68 -4.72 -13.08
C PRO A 475 16.03 -4.73 -14.58
N LYS A 476 15.57 -3.70 -15.28
CA LYS A 476 16.24 -3.27 -16.51
C LYS A 476 17.55 -2.59 -16.12
N VAL A 477 18.68 -3.23 -16.40
CA VAL A 477 20.01 -2.76 -15.97
C VAL A 477 20.31 -1.32 -16.41
N GLU A 478 19.88 -0.92 -17.61
CA GLU A 478 20.01 0.46 -18.10
C GLU A 478 19.28 1.50 -17.21
N LEU A 479 18.12 1.15 -16.67
CA LEU A 479 17.38 2.05 -15.78
C LEU A 479 18.04 2.14 -14.41
N LEU A 480 18.54 1.02 -13.88
CA LEU A 480 19.30 0.99 -12.63
C LEU A 480 20.58 1.82 -12.74
N GLU A 481 21.28 1.75 -13.87
CA GLU A 481 22.45 2.59 -14.14
C GLU A 481 22.11 4.08 -14.06
N LYS A 482 21.05 4.51 -14.74
CA LYS A 482 20.58 5.90 -14.71
C LYS A 482 20.12 6.33 -13.30
N ALA A 483 19.47 5.44 -12.56
CA ALA A 483 19.08 5.70 -11.17
C ALA A 483 20.32 5.95 -10.30
N ILE A 484 21.34 5.09 -10.38
CA ILE A 484 22.61 5.24 -9.66
C ILE A 484 23.33 6.53 -10.06
N GLU A 485 23.41 6.84 -11.35
CA GLU A 485 24.03 8.07 -11.87
C GLU A 485 23.38 9.32 -11.28
N SER A 486 22.04 9.35 -11.19
CA SER A 486 21.31 10.47 -10.58
C SER A 486 21.64 10.68 -9.10
N LEU A 487 21.99 9.61 -8.38
CA LEU A 487 22.43 9.70 -6.99
C LEU A 487 23.87 10.22 -6.88
N LEU A 488 24.75 9.77 -7.79
CA LEU A 488 26.14 10.24 -7.83
C LEU A 488 26.21 11.75 -8.14
N GLN A 489 25.26 12.28 -8.90
CA GLN A 489 25.16 13.69 -9.25
C GLN A 489 24.43 14.58 -8.22
N GLN A 490 24.01 14.03 -7.06
CA GLN A 490 23.38 14.86 -6.02
C GLN A 490 24.32 15.99 -5.55
N THR A 491 23.75 17.19 -5.35
CA THR A 491 24.48 18.35 -4.81
C THR A 491 24.89 18.11 -3.35
N TYR A 492 24.17 17.23 -2.64
CA TYR A 492 24.55 16.74 -1.33
C TYR A 492 25.66 15.68 -1.47
N ARG A 493 26.88 16.01 -1.01
CA ARG A 493 28.07 15.18 -1.26
C ARG A 493 28.27 14.02 -0.29
N ASN A 494 27.86 14.15 0.97
CA ASN A 494 28.10 13.14 2.01
C ASN A 494 27.02 12.05 1.96
N ILE A 495 27.07 11.21 0.92
CA ILE A 495 26.12 10.13 0.69
C ILE A 495 26.84 8.78 0.61
N GLU A 496 26.15 7.73 1.02
CA GLU A 496 26.47 6.35 0.66
C GLU A 496 25.28 5.74 -0.09
N ILE A 497 25.56 4.82 -1.02
CA ILE A 497 24.53 4.15 -1.82
C ILE A 497 24.57 2.66 -1.49
N ILE A 498 23.41 2.08 -1.18
CA ILE A 498 23.23 0.67 -0.85
C ILE A 498 22.25 0.06 -1.85
N VAL A 499 22.68 -0.94 -2.59
CA VAL A 499 21.87 -1.69 -3.56
C VAL A 499 21.61 -3.09 -3.00
N ILE A 500 20.34 -3.39 -2.72
CA ILE A 500 19.88 -4.72 -2.31
C ILE A 500 19.23 -5.43 -3.50
N ASP A 501 19.88 -6.47 -3.98
CA ASP A 501 19.32 -7.40 -4.96
C ASP A 501 18.48 -8.47 -4.26
N ASP A 502 17.15 -8.42 -4.45
CA ASP A 502 16.18 -9.31 -3.82
C ASP A 502 16.06 -10.66 -4.54
N CYS A 503 17.20 -11.31 -4.74
CA CYS A 503 17.34 -12.61 -5.40
C CYS A 503 16.93 -12.57 -6.89
N SER A 504 17.45 -11.63 -7.67
CA SER A 504 17.30 -11.61 -9.14
C SER A 504 17.86 -12.87 -9.80
N ALA A 505 17.48 -13.08 -11.06
CA ALA A 505 18.03 -14.15 -11.89
C ALA A 505 19.56 -14.03 -11.97
N PRO A 506 20.32 -15.15 -11.99
CA PRO A 506 21.78 -15.13 -11.85
C PRO A 506 22.52 -14.14 -12.77
N ALA A 507 22.21 -14.15 -14.06
CA ALA A 507 22.84 -13.24 -15.03
C ALA A 507 22.53 -11.75 -14.76
N ILE A 508 21.36 -11.46 -14.21
CA ILE A 508 20.97 -10.09 -13.84
C ILE A 508 21.72 -9.68 -12.57
N SER A 509 21.79 -10.55 -11.56
CA SER A 509 22.58 -10.31 -10.34
C SER A 509 24.05 -10.02 -10.64
N GLU A 510 24.68 -10.78 -11.53
CA GLU A 510 26.05 -10.54 -11.99
C GLU A 510 26.21 -9.17 -12.65
N SER A 511 25.22 -8.76 -13.46
CA SER A 511 25.21 -7.44 -14.11
C SER A 511 25.07 -6.29 -13.10
N ILE A 512 24.20 -6.45 -12.09
CA ILE A 512 24.04 -5.48 -11.01
C ILE A 512 25.33 -5.35 -10.21
N GLU A 513 25.92 -6.47 -9.80
CA GLU A 513 27.17 -6.47 -9.02
C GLU A 513 28.31 -5.82 -9.80
N ALA A 514 28.43 -6.12 -11.10
CA ALA A 514 29.41 -5.49 -11.98
C ALA A 514 29.20 -3.97 -12.07
N LEU A 515 27.95 -3.52 -12.26
CA LEU A 515 27.59 -2.10 -12.30
C LEU A 515 27.99 -1.39 -11.00
N CYS A 516 27.70 -1.98 -9.84
CA CYS A 516 28.07 -1.41 -8.54
C CYS A 516 29.60 -1.34 -8.34
N ARG A 517 30.34 -2.41 -8.73
CA ARG A 517 31.81 -2.48 -8.59
C ARG A 517 32.56 -1.51 -9.49
N GLN A 518 32.00 -1.13 -10.63
CA GLN A 518 32.63 -0.19 -11.56
C GLN A 518 32.71 1.24 -11.02
N ARG A 519 31.93 1.61 -10.00
CA ARG A 519 31.89 2.96 -9.43
C ARG A 519 32.98 3.13 -8.37
N THR A 520 34.17 3.57 -8.78
CA THR A 520 35.35 3.71 -7.91
C THR A 520 35.42 5.01 -7.12
N GLU A 521 34.82 6.09 -7.64
CA GLU A 521 34.85 7.41 -6.98
C GLU A 521 33.97 7.47 -5.74
N ARG A 522 32.87 6.70 -5.74
CA ARG A 522 31.95 6.50 -4.62
C ARG A 522 31.53 5.04 -4.59
N PRO A 523 32.22 4.20 -3.77
CA PRO A 523 31.90 2.78 -3.68
C PRO A 523 30.44 2.56 -3.31
N ILE A 524 29.77 1.68 -4.05
CA ILE A 524 28.39 1.26 -3.80
C ILE A 524 28.40 -0.03 -2.99
N VAL A 525 27.63 -0.09 -1.91
CA VAL A 525 27.45 -1.32 -1.13
C VAL A 525 26.42 -2.18 -1.85
N TYR A 526 26.87 -3.30 -2.43
CA TYR A 526 25.99 -4.30 -3.04
C TYR A 526 25.77 -5.45 -2.04
N TYR A 527 24.51 -5.84 -1.87
CA TYR A 527 24.12 -7.01 -1.09
C TYR A 527 23.01 -7.77 -1.83
N ARG A 528 23.05 -9.11 -1.77
CA ARG A 528 22.06 -9.97 -2.40
C ARG A 528 21.35 -10.82 -1.35
N ASN A 529 20.02 -10.79 -1.34
CA ASN A 529 19.22 -11.69 -0.52
C ASN A 529 19.32 -13.13 -1.06
N ASN A 530 19.26 -14.11 -0.16
CA ASN A 530 19.23 -15.53 -0.53
C ASN A 530 17.92 -15.95 -1.21
N ASP A 531 16.82 -15.28 -0.85
CA ASP A 531 15.48 -15.53 -1.36
C ASP A 531 14.79 -14.20 -1.69
N ASN A 532 13.77 -14.23 -2.55
CA ASN A 532 12.90 -13.06 -2.78
C ASN A 532 11.99 -12.81 -1.57
N VAL A 533 12.38 -11.84 -0.75
CA VAL A 533 11.66 -11.44 0.47
C VAL A 533 10.74 -10.24 0.25
N GLY A 534 10.85 -9.58 -0.90
CA GLY A 534 10.07 -8.40 -1.28
C GLY A 534 10.69 -7.09 -0.80
N GLN A 535 10.34 -6.01 -1.51
CA GLN A 535 10.97 -4.69 -1.38
C GLN A 535 11.06 -4.14 0.06
N TYR A 536 10.04 -4.36 0.90
CA TYR A 536 10.01 -3.77 2.25
C TYR A 536 10.94 -4.51 3.23
N ILE A 537 11.08 -5.83 3.12
CA ILE A 537 12.07 -6.58 3.89
C ILE A 537 13.47 -6.23 3.40
N SER A 538 13.67 -6.12 2.08
CA SER A 538 14.94 -5.66 1.50
C SER A 538 15.32 -4.26 1.98
N ARG A 539 14.35 -3.34 2.10
CA ARG A 539 14.58 -2.00 2.69
C ARG A 539 15.01 -2.09 4.15
N ASN A 540 14.41 -2.96 4.97
CA ASN A 540 14.85 -3.14 6.35
C ASN A 540 16.28 -3.70 6.43
N THR A 541 16.63 -4.64 5.55
CA THR A 541 17.99 -5.18 5.44
C THR A 541 18.99 -4.06 5.12
N ALA A 542 18.67 -3.21 4.15
CA ALA A 542 19.48 -2.05 3.82
C ALA A 542 19.58 -1.02 4.97
N ILE A 543 18.48 -0.77 5.69
CA ILE A 543 18.48 0.11 6.88
C ILE A 543 19.43 -0.44 7.95
N GLY A 544 19.51 -1.77 8.13
CA GLY A 544 20.47 -2.40 9.03
C GLY A 544 21.93 -2.26 8.59
N LEU A 545 22.19 -2.16 7.29
CA LEU A 545 23.53 -1.93 6.72
C LEU A 545 23.92 -0.44 6.68
N ALA A 546 22.94 0.46 6.79
CA ALA A 546 23.11 1.90 6.65
C ALA A 546 23.85 2.53 7.84
N LYS A 547 24.80 3.42 7.53
CA LYS A 547 25.62 4.18 8.48
C LYS A 547 25.18 5.63 8.60
N GLY A 548 24.30 6.09 7.72
CA GLY A 548 23.81 7.46 7.67
C GLY A 548 22.97 7.85 8.88
N GLU A 549 23.03 9.14 9.21
CA GLU A 549 22.07 9.76 10.12
C GLU A 549 20.68 9.81 9.47
N TYR A 550 20.66 10.00 8.16
CA TYR A 550 19.45 10.02 7.33
C TYR A 550 19.43 8.82 6.40
N ILE A 551 18.22 8.34 6.12
CA ILE A 551 17.93 7.30 5.14
C ILE A 551 17.07 7.92 4.04
N ALA A 552 17.45 7.74 2.78
CA ALA A 552 16.65 8.11 1.62
C ALA A 552 16.31 6.86 0.80
N ILE A 553 15.09 6.82 0.24
CA ILE A 553 14.66 5.74 -0.64
C ILE A 553 14.86 6.15 -2.10
N GLN A 554 15.21 5.18 -2.94
CA GLN A 554 15.31 5.31 -4.39
C GLN A 554 14.83 4.00 -5.03
N ASP A 555 13.87 4.06 -5.94
CA ASP A 555 13.49 2.90 -6.75
C ASP A 555 14.46 2.76 -7.94
N ASP A 556 14.64 1.53 -8.44
CA ASP A 556 15.67 1.15 -9.41
C ASP A 556 15.38 1.56 -10.86
N ASP A 557 14.18 2.05 -11.15
CA ASP A 557 13.76 2.52 -12.47
C ASP A 557 13.36 4.00 -12.54
N ASP A 558 13.71 4.75 -11.50
CA ASP A 558 13.38 6.17 -11.30
C ASP A 558 14.64 7.04 -11.15
N ILE A 559 14.50 8.36 -11.31
CA ILE A 559 15.59 9.34 -11.18
C ILE A 559 15.26 10.43 -10.15
N SER A 560 16.27 10.80 -9.36
CA SER A 560 16.20 11.94 -8.45
C SER A 560 16.61 13.24 -9.12
N HIS A 561 15.91 14.34 -8.82
CA HIS A 561 16.43 15.67 -9.11
C HIS A 561 17.77 15.88 -8.35
N PRO A 562 18.80 16.50 -8.95
CA PRO A 562 20.12 16.65 -8.30
C PRO A 562 20.11 17.39 -6.96
N GLN A 563 19.13 18.27 -6.75
CA GLN A 563 18.94 19.04 -5.51
C GLN A 563 17.99 18.36 -4.50
N ARG A 564 17.55 17.12 -4.73
CA ARG A 564 16.55 16.45 -3.87
C ARG A 564 17.06 16.26 -2.44
N VAL A 565 18.21 15.60 -2.29
CA VAL A 565 18.70 15.23 -0.96
C VAL A 565 19.04 16.47 -0.12
N SER A 566 19.67 17.49 -0.71
CA SER A 566 19.98 18.73 0.02
C SER A 566 18.72 19.46 0.48
N ALA A 567 17.71 19.57 -0.38
CA ALA A 567 16.43 20.19 -0.04
C ALA A 567 15.71 19.46 1.10
N GLN A 568 15.68 18.13 1.06
CA GLN A 568 14.99 17.32 2.06
C GLN A 568 15.69 17.37 3.42
N VAL A 569 17.02 17.24 3.46
CA VAL A 569 17.80 17.35 4.71
C VAL A 569 17.61 18.74 5.32
N LYS A 570 17.76 19.81 4.53
CA LYS A 570 17.54 21.18 4.99
C LYS A 570 16.14 21.37 5.58
N ALA A 571 15.12 20.85 4.91
CA ALA A 571 13.74 20.97 5.37
C ALA A 571 13.48 20.19 6.68
N LEU A 572 14.12 19.04 6.88
CA LEU A 572 14.06 18.29 8.14
C LEU A 572 14.69 19.06 9.29
N GLU A 573 15.85 19.66 9.07
CA GLU A 573 16.58 20.43 10.09
C GLU A 573 15.81 21.69 10.49
N GLU A 574 15.37 22.48 9.51
CA GLU A 574 14.63 23.73 9.75
C GLU A 574 13.31 23.49 10.48
N LYS A 575 12.55 22.48 10.07
CA LYS A 575 11.23 22.17 10.66
C LYS A 575 11.30 21.21 11.85
N LYS A 576 12.49 20.69 12.19
CA LYS A 576 12.72 19.68 13.23
C LYS A 576 11.85 18.43 13.03
N GLY A 577 11.66 18.03 11.77
CA GLY A 577 10.91 16.84 11.38
C GLY A 577 11.70 15.55 11.56
N LEU A 578 11.01 14.41 11.45
CA LEU A 578 11.62 13.07 11.45
C LEU A 578 11.60 12.43 10.06
N ALA A 579 10.63 12.78 9.21
CA ALA A 579 10.50 12.30 7.84
C ALA A 579 10.15 13.44 6.90
N CYS A 580 10.62 13.36 5.65
CA CYS A 580 10.41 14.36 4.62
C CYS A 580 10.03 13.66 3.32
N PHE A 581 8.91 14.08 2.73
CA PHE A 581 8.50 13.66 1.39
C PHE A 581 8.65 14.84 0.43
N THR A 582 8.97 14.55 -0.82
CA THR A 582 8.88 15.51 -1.93
C THR A 582 7.81 15.03 -2.90
N LYS A 583 7.32 15.90 -3.79
CA LYS A 583 6.45 15.42 -4.87
C LYS A 583 7.24 14.61 -5.89
N HIS A 584 6.53 13.75 -6.61
CA HIS A 584 7.01 13.10 -7.81
C HIS A 584 6.09 13.37 -9.00
N VAL A 585 6.64 13.21 -10.20
CA VAL A 585 5.88 13.09 -11.45
C VAL A 585 6.14 11.73 -12.09
N ARG A 586 5.19 11.20 -12.85
CA ARG A 586 5.30 9.89 -13.51
C ARG A 586 5.30 10.04 -15.02
N TYR A 587 6.25 9.43 -15.71
CA TYR A 587 6.32 9.36 -17.16
C TYR A 587 6.16 7.94 -17.66
N THR A 588 5.32 7.74 -18.67
CA THR A 588 5.29 6.49 -19.44
C THR A 588 6.58 6.32 -20.25
N ASP A 589 6.85 5.11 -20.72
CA ASP A 589 8.05 4.82 -21.54
C ASP A 589 8.13 5.72 -22.79
N ASP A 590 6.97 6.08 -23.38
CA ASP A 590 6.88 7.00 -24.51
C ASP A 590 6.94 8.48 -24.12
N GLY A 591 7.19 8.82 -22.84
CA GLY A 591 7.39 10.18 -22.36
C GLY A 591 6.12 10.96 -22.05
N ASN A 592 4.93 10.34 -21.99
CA ASN A 592 3.72 11.04 -21.56
C ASN A 592 3.66 11.12 -20.03
N LEU A 593 3.20 12.26 -19.53
CA LEU A 593 2.95 12.43 -18.10
C LEU A 593 1.70 11.60 -17.70
N SER A 594 1.83 10.81 -16.65
CA SER A 594 0.79 9.92 -16.14
C SER A 594 0.15 10.52 -14.89
N VAL A 595 -1.17 10.38 -14.78
CA VAL A 595 -1.91 10.71 -13.56
C VAL A 595 -1.53 9.72 -12.43
N ASP A 596 -1.09 10.24 -11.29
CA ASP A 596 -0.63 9.46 -10.14
C ASP A 596 -1.81 8.94 -9.29
N ASP A 597 -2.54 9.84 -8.62
CA ASP A 597 -3.75 9.50 -7.85
C ASP A 597 -5.02 9.83 -8.66
N PRO A 598 -5.76 8.84 -9.16
CA PRO A 598 -6.98 9.06 -9.94
C PRO A 598 -8.20 9.43 -9.11
N ARG A 599 -8.15 9.34 -7.77
CA ARG A 599 -9.27 9.77 -6.92
C ARG A 599 -9.41 11.29 -6.91
N ASN A 600 -8.25 11.97 -6.95
CA ASN A 600 -8.13 13.43 -7.01
C ASN A 600 -7.56 13.91 -8.36
N LEU A 601 -7.18 12.96 -9.23
CA LEU A 601 -6.62 13.15 -10.56
C LEU A 601 -5.35 14.00 -10.51
N LEU A 602 -4.47 13.74 -9.55
CA LEU A 602 -3.25 14.52 -9.40
C LEU A 602 -2.13 13.89 -10.23
N VAL A 603 -1.48 14.70 -11.05
CA VAL A 603 -0.19 14.35 -11.68
C VAL A 603 0.93 14.28 -10.65
N LEU A 604 0.90 15.18 -9.68
CA LEU A 604 1.87 15.24 -8.59
C LEU A 604 1.47 14.26 -7.50
N GLY A 605 2.35 13.28 -7.24
CA GLY A 605 2.18 12.33 -6.15
C GLY A 605 3.21 12.53 -5.04
N ASP A 606 3.03 11.84 -3.92
CA ASP A 606 4.03 11.74 -2.84
C ASP A 606 4.19 10.27 -2.40
N GLY A 607 5.00 9.51 -3.15
CA GLY A 607 5.26 8.09 -2.90
C GLY A 607 6.46 7.82 -1.97
N PRO A 608 6.65 6.58 -1.50
CA PRO A 608 7.79 6.19 -0.65
C PRO A 608 9.15 6.42 -1.27
N ALA A 609 9.28 6.34 -2.60
CA ALA A 609 10.55 6.61 -3.26
C ALA A 609 10.99 8.07 -3.08
N THR A 610 10.06 8.94 -2.71
CA THR A 610 10.33 10.35 -2.38
C THR A 610 10.74 10.56 -0.92
N LEU A 611 10.74 9.51 -0.09
CA LEU A 611 10.95 9.61 1.36
C LEU A 611 12.44 9.73 1.72
N LEU A 612 12.74 10.72 2.56
CA LEU A 612 13.98 10.83 3.34
C LEU A 612 13.62 10.98 4.82
N PHE A 613 14.24 10.22 5.72
CA PHE A 613 13.91 10.23 7.15
C PHE A 613 15.14 10.05 8.04
N LYS A 614 15.04 10.47 9.30
CA LYS A 614 16.09 10.24 10.31
C LYS A 614 16.12 8.77 10.70
N ARG A 615 17.30 8.15 10.74
CA ARG A 615 17.45 6.73 11.09
C ARG A 615 16.83 6.38 12.46
N THR A 616 16.90 7.29 13.43
CA THR A 616 16.28 7.15 14.77
C THR A 616 14.75 7.02 14.76
N LEU A 617 14.09 7.34 13.64
CA LEU A 617 12.66 7.08 13.48
C LEU A 617 12.34 5.59 13.56
N ILE A 618 13.28 4.72 13.16
CA ILE A 618 13.13 3.26 13.25
C ILE A 618 12.97 2.81 14.70
N ASP A 619 13.74 3.38 15.63
CA ASP A 619 13.64 3.05 17.06
C ASP A 619 12.26 3.44 17.62
N LEU A 620 11.61 4.47 17.05
CA LEU A 620 10.31 4.96 17.49
C LEU A 620 9.14 4.14 16.91
N ILE A 621 9.14 3.88 15.60
CA ILE A 621 7.97 3.29 14.91
C ILE A 621 8.20 1.86 14.40
N GLY A 622 9.44 1.36 14.48
CA GLY A 622 9.91 0.13 13.86
C GLY A 622 10.09 0.26 12.33
N GLY A 623 10.73 -0.74 11.73
CA GLY A 623 10.97 -0.81 10.28
C GLY A 623 9.71 -0.89 9.41
N PHE A 624 9.90 -1.08 8.10
CA PHE A 624 8.80 -1.43 7.21
C PHE A 624 8.22 -2.80 7.60
N ARG A 625 6.91 -2.95 7.57
CA ARG A 625 6.29 -4.27 7.81
C ARG A 625 6.41 -5.16 6.58
N ASN A 626 6.35 -6.47 6.81
CA ASN A 626 6.34 -7.48 5.76
C ASN A 626 5.00 -7.48 4.99
N TYR A 627 4.87 -6.52 4.08
CA TYR A 627 3.82 -6.49 3.07
C TYR A 627 4.39 -6.81 1.70
N ARG A 628 3.57 -7.31 0.77
CA ARG A 628 3.99 -7.37 -0.65
C ARG A 628 3.72 -6.05 -1.38
N SER A 629 2.75 -5.26 -0.93
CA SER A 629 2.40 -3.96 -1.50
C SER A 629 1.86 -3.04 -0.41
N ARG A 630 1.87 -1.72 -0.64
CA ARG A 630 1.31 -0.70 0.26
C ARG A 630 2.02 -0.52 1.62
N GLY A 631 3.15 -1.18 1.85
CA GLY A 631 3.95 -1.00 3.07
C GLY A 631 4.52 0.41 3.26
N ASP A 632 4.51 1.21 2.19
CA ASP A 632 4.79 2.64 2.20
C ASP A 632 3.69 3.47 2.84
N ILE A 633 2.43 3.16 2.51
CA ILE A 633 1.28 3.79 3.15
C ILE A 633 1.29 3.45 4.64
N ASP A 634 1.51 2.18 4.97
CA ASP A 634 1.67 1.75 6.36
C ASP A 634 2.76 2.52 7.10
N PHE A 635 3.96 2.59 6.52
CA PHE A 635 5.09 3.25 7.15
C PHE A 635 4.78 4.73 7.40
N ARG A 636 4.28 5.46 6.39
CA ARG A 636 3.85 6.86 6.53
C ARG A 636 2.77 7.03 7.60
N THR A 637 1.72 6.21 7.55
CA THR A 637 0.62 6.31 8.51
C THR A 637 1.12 6.04 9.93
N ARG A 638 2.04 5.10 10.15
CA ARG A 638 2.66 4.89 11.46
C ARG A 638 3.46 6.10 11.94
N ILE A 639 4.22 6.76 11.07
CA ILE A 639 4.91 8.01 11.43
C ILE A 639 3.88 9.05 11.91
N GLU A 640 2.84 9.28 11.13
CA GLU A 640 1.81 10.29 11.43
C GLU A 640 1.02 9.95 12.71
N ARG A 641 0.73 8.66 12.96
CA ARG A 641 -0.02 8.20 14.13
C ARG A 641 0.80 8.16 15.41
N ILE A 642 2.05 7.71 15.35
CA ILE A 642 2.90 7.50 16.53
C ILE A 642 3.73 8.75 16.85
N ALA A 643 4.37 9.36 15.84
CA ALA A 643 5.21 10.55 16.02
C ALA A 643 4.42 11.87 15.86
N GLY A 644 3.19 11.80 15.34
CA GLY A 644 2.34 12.95 15.06
C GLY A 644 2.54 13.51 13.65
N GLU A 645 1.51 14.14 13.09
CA GLU A 645 1.54 14.69 11.72
C GLU A 645 2.67 15.71 11.50
N ASN A 646 3.03 16.48 12.53
CA ASN A 646 4.12 17.47 12.47
C ASN A 646 5.52 16.83 12.35
N ALA A 647 5.66 15.51 12.60
CA ALA A 647 6.91 14.80 12.36
C ALA A 647 7.19 14.60 10.86
N VAL A 648 6.17 14.76 10.00
CA VAL A 648 6.27 14.61 8.54
C VAL A 648 6.33 15.98 7.88
N VAL A 649 7.50 16.30 7.32
CA VAL A 649 7.73 17.45 6.45
C VAL A 649 7.34 17.08 5.02
N ARG A 650 6.74 18.03 4.30
CA ARG A 650 6.42 17.87 2.87
C ARG A 650 7.00 19.03 2.08
N LEU A 651 7.75 18.70 1.04
CA LEU A 651 8.19 19.62 -0.01
C LEU A 651 7.21 19.51 -1.17
N ASP A 652 6.52 20.60 -1.46
CA ASP A 652 5.49 20.65 -2.50
C ASP A 652 6.09 20.93 -3.88
N VAL A 653 7.13 20.17 -4.23
CA VAL A 653 7.94 20.35 -5.45
C VAL A 653 8.32 18.98 -6.03
N PRO A 654 8.20 18.76 -7.36
CA PRO A 654 8.49 17.46 -7.97
C PRO A 654 10.00 17.22 -8.15
N LEU A 655 10.68 16.83 -7.07
CA LEU A 655 12.12 16.54 -7.09
C LEU A 655 12.42 15.05 -7.38
N TYR A 656 11.44 14.30 -7.87
CA TYR A 656 11.54 12.87 -8.15
C TYR A 656 10.79 12.52 -9.44
N PHE A 657 11.46 11.86 -10.38
CA PHE A 657 10.94 11.55 -11.71
C PHE A 657 10.77 10.03 -11.84
N MET A 658 9.52 9.59 -11.88
CA MET A 658 9.15 8.18 -11.84
C MET A 658 8.81 7.63 -13.21
N ARG A 659 9.07 6.34 -13.42
CA ARG A 659 8.55 5.57 -14.53
C ARG A 659 7.12 5.10 -14.26
N SER A 660 6.29 5.10 -15.30
CA SER A 660 4.91 4.62 -15.30
C SER A 660 4.77 3.50 -16.31
N SER A 661 4.38 2.30 -15.84
CA SER A 661 4.12 1.17 -16.73
C SER A 661 3.00 0.29 -16.19
N LEU A 662 2.20 -0.29 -17.11
CA LEU A 662 1.26 -1.37 -16.80
C LEU A 662 1.96 -2.61 -16.25
N THR A 663 3.22 -2.82 -16.66
CA THR A 663 4.05 -3.94 -16.22
C THR A 663 4.77 -3.68 -14.91
N SER A 664 4.61 -2.49 -14.31
CA SER A 664 5.17 -2.23 -12.98
C SER A 664 4.54 -3.18 -11.95
N VAL A 665 5.33 -3.55 -10.93
CA VAL A 665 4.86 -4.43 -9.85
C VAL A 665 3.57 -3.91 -9.25
N SER A 666 3.47 -2.60 -8.98
CA SER A 666 2.27 -1.99 -8.42
C SER A 666 1.04 -2.10 -9.33
N SER A 667 1.20 -1.86 -10.64
CA SER A 667 0.11 -2.01 -11.62
C SER A 667 -0.33 -3.47 -11.74
N MET A 668 0.61 -4.38 -11.98
CA MET A 668 0.33 -5.82 -12.10
C MET A 668 -0.36 -6.33 -10.83
N TYR A 669 0.10 -5.92 -9.67
CA TYR A 669 -0.50 -6.32 -8.40
C TYR A 669 -1.94 -5.80 -8.24
N GLU A 670 -2.20 -4.55 -8.62
CA GLU A 670 -3.55 -3.98 -8.59
C GLU A 670 -4.52 -4.71 -9.55
N TYR A 671 -4.03 -5.15 -10.70
CA TYR A 671 -4.88 -5.79 -11.72
C TYR A 671 -5.09 -7.29 -11.52
N PHE A 672 -4.09 -8.03 -11.06
CA PHE A 672 -4.15 -9.48 -10.85
C PHE A 672 -4.62 -9.86 -9.44
N ASN A 673 -4.27 -9.05 -8.42
CA ASN A 673 -4.38 -9.46 -7.02
C ASN A 673 -5.30 -8.52 -6.21
N GLY A 674 -6.46 -8.14 -6.77
CA GLY A 674 -7.38 -7.18 -6.13
C GLY A 674 -7.89 -7.60 -4.74
N ASP A 675 -8.19 -8.88 -4.54
CA ASP A 675 -8.58 -9.41 -3.21
C ASP A 675 -7.40 -9.34 -2.22
N GLN A 676 -6.20 -9.73 -2.66
CA GLN A 676 -4.97 -9.62 -1.86
C GLN A 676 -4.64 -8.17 -1.49
N LEU A 677 -4.83 -7.23 -2.41
CA LEU A 677 -4.64 -5.80 -2.18
C LEU A 677 -5.66 -5.25 -1.17
N THR A 678 -6.91 -5.73 -1.23
CA THR A 678 -7.95 -5.37 -0.26
C THR A 678 -7.60 -5.89 1.13
N PHE A 679 -7.11 -7.14 1.22
CA PHE A 679 -6.61 -7.72 2.46
C PHE A 679 -5.46 -6.89 3.05
N PHE A 680 -4.49 -6.46 2.24
CA PHE A 680 -3.42 -5.60 2.73
C PHE A 680 -3.90 -4.23 3.21
N ARG A 681 -4.81 -3.58 2.48
CA ARG A 681 -5.40 -2.31 2.93
C ARG A 681 -6.09 -2.47 4.28
N LYS A 682 -6.80 -3.57 4.47
CA LYS A 682 -7.42 -3.95 5.75
C LYS A 682 -6.37 -4.12 6.84
N ARG A 683 -5.29 -4.86 6.56
CA ARG A 683 -4.18 -5.07 7.50
C ARG A 683 -3.51 -3.75 7.91
N ILE A 684 -3.23 -2.87 6.95
CA ILE A 684 -2.68 -1.54 7.22
C ILE A 684 -3.61 -0.73 8.10
N SER A 685 -4.91 -0.70 7.77
CA SER A 685 -5.90 0.05 8.55
C SER A 685 -5.99 -0.42 10.01
N LEU A 686 -5.86 -1.72 10.25
CA LEU A 686 -5.91 -2.31 11.59
C LEU A 686 -4.61 -2.09 12.37
N LEU A 687 -3.46 -2.15 11.69
CA LEU A 687 -2.16 -2.08 12.34
C LEU A 687 -1.52 -0.68 12.35
N GLN A 688 -2.16 0.33 11.75
CA GLN A 688 -1.58 1.68 11.58
C GLN A 688 -1.09 2.37 12.86
N SER A 689 -1.62 1.98 14.02
CA SER A 689 -1.24 2.52 15.33
C SER A 689 -0.17 1.70 16.05
N LYS A 690 0.06 0.45 15.65
CA LYS A 690 1.00 -0.44 16.33
C LYS A 690 2.44 -0.18 15.89
N LYS A 691 3.41 -0.28 16.78
CA LYS A 691 4.83 -0.36 16.40
C LYS A 691 5.07 -1.62 15.55
N ALA A 692 6.04 -1.59 14.63
CA ALA A 692 6.46 -2.82 13.96
C ALA A 692 7.30 -3.65 14.96
N SER A 693 6.96 -4.94 15.15
CA SER A 693 7.78 -5.83 15.96
C SER A 693 9.13 -6.02 15.28
N GLU A 694 10.18 -5.47 15.89
CA GLU A 694 11.55 -5.55 15.41
C GLU A 694 12.04 -7.00 15.49
N LYS A 695 11.72 -7.81 14.49
CA LYS A 695 12.64 -8.82 14.00
C LYS A 695 13.28 -8.26 12.74
N VAL A 696 14.04 -7.17 12.90
CA VAL A 696 15.11 -6.87 11.92
C VAL A 696 16.01 -8.08 12.02
N ILE A 697 16.03 -8.91 10.97
CA ILE A 697 16.86 -10.11 10.93
C ILE A 697 18.28 -9.65 11.27
N PRO A 698 18.84 -10.03 12.43
CA PRO A 698 20.23 -9.75 12.69
C PRO A 698 21.02 -10.56 11.66
N ASN A 699 21.99 -9.94 11.00
CA ASN A 699 23.01 -10.70 10.25
C ASN A 699 23.56 -11.79 11.18
N GLU A 700 23.45 -13.05 10.76
CA GLU A 700 24.40 -14.10 11.17
C GLU A 700 25.72 -13.90 10.43
#